data_AF-A0ABD1AYX8-F1
#
_entry.id   AF-A0ABD1AYX8-F1
#
_cell.length_a   1.000
_cell.length_b   1.000
_cell.length_c   1.000
_cell.angle_alpha   90.00
_cell.angle_beta   90.00
_cell.angle_gamma   90.00
#
_symmetry.space_group_name_H-M   'P 1'
#
loop_
_entity.id
_entity.type
_entity.pdbx_description
1 polymer ?
#
loop_
_entity_poly.entity_id
_entity_poly.type
_entity_poly.pdbx_seq_one_letter_code
_entity_poly.pdbx_strand_id
1 'polypeptide(L)'
;MARLVRSWILLLILQSFLVSIAFGSKEVEEFSEALLLKPLPDRKVLAHFHFENRAPPSNSHGRHHHLFPKAISQLVQKFRVKEMELSFTQGRWNHEHWGGFDPLSSMNAKPVGVELWAVFDVPLSQVDTSWKNLTHALSGLFCASINFLESSTSYAAPTWGFGTNSDKLRYGSLPREAVCTENLTPWLKLLPCRDKDGISALMNRPSVYRGFYHSQRLHLSTVESGQEGLGSGIVLEQTLTVVLQPDTTSVERNTQPSWSLNSLFGRKVVGRCVLAKSSNVYLQLEGLSGHELKNVDSEIEAHKLWKNADFELSLKPDRVLREISSFLFIFDIEKSSDSEPFDLGLTWKRPSKWLCQLAPLHASRFLMGSGNERGAIAILLKETESQEKLNLTNGRCTIKVNIFQIFPWYVKVYYHTLQIFVDQQKKTDSEVLKKINVSPSTDKVSSGMMEMMLELPCEVKSAAISIEYDKGFLHIDEYPPDANQGFDIPSALISFPDHHASLDFKEELGNSPLLSKFKEKSSVRSYTEVLLVPLTTPDFSMPYNVITITCTIFALYFGSLLNVIRRRIGEEERFLKSQAGKKKGGLKQLLSRFIAKIRGRPIEESSSSSELQSSVLSSKLIFKIILVAGAAAAWQYFSTDK
;
A
#
# COMPACT_ATOMS: atom_id res chain seq x y z
N MET A 1 3.20 70.17 34.01
CA MET A 1 3.70 69.50 32.78
C MET A 1 4.74 68.41 33.03
N ALA A 2 5.80 68.65 33.81
CA ALA A 2 6.88 67.66 34.00
C ALA A 2 6.47 66.29 34.59
N ARG A 3 5.45 66.22 35.47
CA ARG A 3 4.96 64.94 36.04
C ARG A 3 4.14 64.10 35.05
N LEU A 4 3.40 64.73 34.14
CA LEU A 4 2.61 64.04 33.11
C LEU A 4 3.52 63.41 32.05
N VAL A 5 4.57 64.12 31.64
CA VAL A 5 5.56 63.62 30.66
C VAL A 5 6.31 62.41 31.22
N ARG A 6 6.66 62.41 32.51
CA ARG A 6 7.35 61.28 33.16
C ARG A 6 6.46 60.03 33.26
N SER A 7 5.14 60.21 33.46
CA SER A 7 4.18 59.11 33.49
C SER A 7 3.95 58.49 32.11
N TRP A 8 3.95 59.31 31.05
CA TRP A 8 3.83 58.84 29.67
C TRP A 8 5.07 58.09 29.18
N ILE A 9 6.27 58.54 29.57
CA ILE A 9 7.53 57.84 29.27
C ILE A 9 7.56 56.47 29.97
N LEU A 10 7.12 56.38 31.23
CA LEU A 10 7.01 55.11 31.94
C LEU A 10 5.98 54.16 31.30
N LEU A 11 4.85 54.67 30.81
CA LEU A 11 3.85 53.86 30.10
C LEU A 11 4.36 53.36 28.74
N LEU A 12 5.11 54.18 28.00
CA LEU A 12 5.72 53.81 26.72
C LEU A 12 6.84 52.79 26.89
N ILE A 13 7.63 52.89 27.96
CA ILE A 13 8.65 51.88 28.30
C ILE A 13 8.00 50.58 28.76
N LEU A 14 6.89 50.65 29.52
CA LEU A 14 6.15 49.45 29.92
C LEU A 14 5.47 48.77 28.71
N GLN A 15 4.95 49.55 27.74
CA GLN A 15 4.43 49.03 26.48
C GLN A 15 5.51 48.43 25.58
N SER A 16 6.71 49.00 25.51
CA SER A 16 7.80 48.43 24.71
C SER A 16 8.36 47.13 25.31
N PHE A 17 8.41 47.02 26.64
CA PHE A 17 8.73 45.76 27.32
C PHE A 17 7.62 44.71 27.18
N LEU A 18 6.32 45.09 27.23
CA LEU A 18 5.21 44.15 27.02
C LEU A 18 5.10 43.64 25.56
N VAL A 19 5.41 44.48 24.57
CA VAL A 19 5.44 44.06 23.14
C VAL A 19 6.60 43.09 22.87
N SER A 20 7.72 43.22 23.59
CA SER A 20 8.87 42.33 23.43
C SER A 20 8.67 40.95 24.09
N ILE A 21 7.75 40.82 25.06
CA ILE A 21 7.39 39.54 25.69
C ILE A 21 6.38 38.75 24.83
N ALA A 22 5.70 39.38 23.85
CA ALA A 22 4.77 38.70 22.94
C ALA A 22 5.45 38.07 21.70
N PHE A 23 6.74 38.34 21.46
CA PHE A 23 7.57 37.66 20.47
C PHE A 23 8.40 36.54 21.12
N GLY A 24 7.77 35.69 21.93
CA GLY A 24 8.31 34.34 22.12
C GLY A 24 8.34 33.65 20.76
N SER A 25 9.47 33.04 20.39
CA SER A 25 9.61 32.30 19.13
C SER A 25 8.46 31.31 19.00
N LYS A 26 7.43 31.65 18.21
CA LYS A 26 6.42 30.68 17.82
C LYS A 26 7.18 29.63 17.04
N GLU A 27 7.36 28.44 17.60
CA GLU A 27 7.75 27.29 16.80
C GLU A 27 6.65 27.13 15.73
N VAL A 28 7.02 27.40 14.48
CA VAL A 28 6.12 27.43 13.32
C VAL A 28 6.13 26.05 12.68
N GLU A 29 4.98 25.62 12.18
CA GLU A 29 4.91 24.44 11.31
C GLU A 29 5.69 24.73 10.01
N GLU A 30 6.45 23.76 9.52
CA GLU A 30 7.25 23.92 8.31
C GLU A 30 6.87 22.88 7.27
N PHE A 31 6.82 23.28 6.00
CA PHE A 31 6.60 22.40 4.86
C PHE A 31 7.71 22.62 3.83
N SER A 32 8.25 21.53 3.28
CA SER A 32 9.22 21.59 2.18
C SER A 32 8.88 20.57 1.09
N GLU A 33 9.19 20.92 -0.15
CA GLU A 33 9.00 20.04 -1.30
C GLU A 33 10.29 19.87 -2.10
N ALA A 34 10.54 18.63 -2.53
CA ALA A 34 11.69 18.27 -3.35
C ALA A 34 11.32 17.22 -4.39
N LEU A 35 11.95 17.30 -5.56
CA LEU A 35 11.88 16.29 -6.62
C LEU A 35 13.28 15.89 -7.03
N LEU A 36 13.61 14.61 -6.94
CA LEU A 36 14.82 14.05 -7.51
C LEU A 36 14.49 13.29 -8.81
N LEU A 37 15.21 13.63 -9.88
CA LEU A 37 15.18 12.92 -11.15
C LEU A 37 16.52 12.21 -11.35
N LYS A 38 16.47 10.95 -11.75
CA LYS A 38 17.65 10.12 -12.02
C LYS A 38 17.39 9.26 -13.26
N PRO A 39 18.08 9.51 -14.38
CA PRO A 39 18.10 8.57 -15.51
C PRO A 39 18.65 7.22 -15.07
N LEU A 40 18.06 6.13 -15.56
CA LEU A 40 18.45 4.77 -15.24
C LEU A 40 19.11 4.08 -16.44
N PRO A 41 20.04 3.12 -16.21
CA PRO A 41 20.72 2.39 -17.27
C PRO A 41 19.79 1.70 -18.28
N ASP A 42 18.60 1.27 -17.84
CA ASP A 42 17.61 0.52 -18.62
C ASP A 42 16.65 1.42 -19.43
N ARG A 43 17.11 2.63 -19.80
CA ARG A 43 16.38 3.63 -20.61
C ARG A 43 15.09 4.13 -19.96
N LYS A 44 15.04 4.11 -18.62
CA LYS A 44 13.95 4.66 -17.81
C LYS A 44 14.44 5.87 -17.02
N VAL A 45 13.51 6.56 -16.39
CA VAL A 45 13.78 7.71 -15.52
C VAL A 45 13.10 7.46 -14.19
N LEU A 46 13.88 7.47 -13.13
CA LEU A 46 13.40 7.50 -11.76
C LEU A 46 13.03 8.94 -11.41
N ALA A 47 11.83 9.11 -10.85
CA ALA A 47 11.37 10.34 -10.24
C ALA A 47 10.99 10.05 -8.78
N HIS A 48 11.67 10.70 -7.85
CA HIS A 48 11.43 10.57 -6.41
C HIS A 48 10.99 11.91 -5.85
N PHE A 49 9.72 11.99 -5.51
CA PHE A 49 9.13 13.14 -4.85
C PHE A 49 9.25 12.98 -3.35
N HIS A 50 9.68 14.03 -2.67
CA HIS A 50 9.88 14.06 -1.23
C HIS A 50 9.25 15.32 -0.65
N PHE A 51 8.32 15.13 0.27
CA PHE A 51 7.70 16.21 1.02
C PHE A 51 7.90 15.96 2.51
N GLU A 52 8.26 17.02 3.23
CA GLU A 52 8.42 16.97 4.68
C GLU A 52 7.54 18.03 5.33
N ASN A 53 6.67 17.59 6.25
CA ASN A 53 5.85 18.42 7.10
C ASN A 53 6.30 18.27 8.56
N ARG A 54 6.65 19.37 9.22
CA ARG A 54 7.04 19.39 10.64
C ARG A 54 6.00 20.12 11.46
N ALA A 55 5.53 19.47 12.52
CA ALA A 55 4.73 20.09 13.56
C ALA A 55 5.53 20.18 14.87
N PRO A 56 5.57 21.36 15.50
CA PRO A 56 6.28 21.55 16.76
C PRO A 56 5.61 20.79 17.91
N PRO A 57 6.36 20.52 18.99
CA PRO A 57 5.82 19.88 20.18
C PRO A 57 4.64 20.65 20.76
N SER A 58 3.59 19.92 21.13
CA SER A 58 2.39 20.54 21.71
C SER A 58 1.74 19.66 22.77
N ASN A 59 1.43 20.29 23.90
CA ASN A 59 0.77 19.64 25.04
C ASN A 59 -0.76 19.68 24.93
N SER A 60 -1.34 20.32 23.90
CA SER A 60 -2.79 20.44 23.75
C SER A 60 -3.38 19.40 22.78
N HIS A 61 -4.31 18.61 23.30
CA HIS A 61 -5.16 17.74 22.50
C HIS A 61 -6.15 18.58 21.69
N GLY A 62 -5.82 18.89 20.43
CA GLY A 62 -6.71 19.64 19.53
C GLY A 62 -6.19 21.00 19.04
N ARG A 63 -4.87 21.24 19.05
CA ARG A 63 -4.29 22.40 18.36
C ARG A 63 -4.79 22.44 16.90
N HIS A 64 -5.26 23.60 16.47
CA HIS A 64 -5.51 23.85 15.06
C HIS A 64 -4.15 23.99 14.36
N HIS A 65 -3.85 23.02 13.50
CA HIS A 65 -2.70 23.06 12.61
C HIS A 65 -3.03 23.93 11.40
N HIS A 66 -2.04 24.71 10.93
CA HIS A 66 -2.20 25.59 9.77
C HIS A 66 -1.68 24.92 8.49
N LEU A 67 -0.61 24.13 8.60
CA LEU A 67 0.02 23.38 7.53
C LEU A 67 -0.08 21.87 7.77
N PHE A 68 0.17 21.43 9.00
CA PHE A 68 0.26 20.00 9.30
C PHE A 68 -1.11 19.30 9.19
N PRO A 69 -1.21 18.10 8.60
CA PRO A 69 -2.49 17.42 8.44
C PRO A 69 -3.13 17.03 9.77
N LYS A 70 -4.28 17.65 10.08
CA LYS A 70 -5.04 17.37 11.31
C LYS A 70 -5.35 15.88 11.49
N ALA A 71 -5.71 15.17 10.42
CA ALA A 71 -6.04 13.74 10.47
C ALA A 71 -4.86 12.90 10.99
N ILE A 72 -3.64 13.22 10.56
CA ILE A 72 -2.42 12.52 11.01
C ILE A 72 -2.10 12.90 12.46
N SER A 73 -2.12 14.19 12.80
CA SER A 73 -1.86 14.64 14.18
C SER A 73 -2.81 13.96 15.19
N GLN A 74 -4.11 13.89 14.86
CA GLN A 74 -5.10 13.21 15.69
C GLN A 74 -4.84 11.70 15.80
N LEU A 75 -4.45 11.05 14.70
CA LEU A 75 -4.12 9.63 14.68
C LEU A 75 -2.92 9.31 15.59
N VAL A 76 -1.84 10.08 15.48
CA VAL A 76 -0.63 9.92 16.29
C VAL A 76 -0.91 10.10 17.77
N GLN A 77 -1.62 11.17 18.13
CA GLN A 77 -1.95 11.45 19.53
C GLN A 77 -2.92 10.42 20.11
N LYS A 78 -3.94 9.98 19.34
CA LYS A 78 -4.96 9.03 19.80
C LYS A 78 -4.40 7.63 20.01
N PHE A 79 -3.57 7.14 19.09
CA PHE A 79 -3.03 5.78 19.15
C PHE A 79 -1.63 5.71 19.76
N ARG A 80 -1.08 6.86 20.20
CA ARG A 80 0.27 6.98 20.80
C ARG A 80 1.33 6.33 19.90
N VAL A 81 1.33 6.71 18.64
CA VAL A 81 2.30 6.20 17.65
C VAL A 81 3.62 6.95 17.83
N LYS A 82 4.71 6.24 18.10
CA LYS A 82 6.07 6.80 18.17
C LYS A 82 6.69 6.92 16.78
N GLU A 83 6.53 5.87 15.99
CA GLU A 83 7.02 5.79 14.64
C GLU A 83 6.08 4.90 13.83
N MET A 84 5.82 5.25 12.58
CA MET A 84 5.01 4.43 11.69
C MET A 84 5.42 4.66 10.26
N GLU A 85 5.31 3.61 9.47
CA GLU A 85 5.45 3.70 8.04
C GLU A 85 4.38 2.88 7.34
N LEU A 86 3.73 3.51 6.36
CA LEU A 86 2.76 2.90 5.49
C LEU A 86 3.25 3.08 4.05
N SER A 87 3.27 2.01 3.27
CA SER A 87 3.54 2.08 1.84
C SER A 87 2.51 1.34 1.01
N PHE A 88 2.23 1.90 -0.18
CA PHE A 88 1.43 1.31 -1.24
C PHE A 88 2.30 1.22 -2.48
N THR A 89 2.60 0.01 -2.92
CA THR A 89 3.57 -0.19 -4.01
C THR A 89 3.02 -1.10 -5.09
N GLN A 90 3.17 -0.67 -6.35
CA GLN A 90 2.91 -1.49 -7.52
C GLN A 90 4.19 -1.61 -8.35
N GLY A 91 4.43 -2.82 -8.83
CA GLY A 91 5.66 -3.17 -9.54
C GLY A 91 6.79 -3.57 -8.59
N ARG A 92 7.80 -4.24 -9.13
CA ARG A 92 8.96 -4.72 -8.37
C ARG A 92 10.15 -3.80 -8.59
N TRP A 93 10.84 -3.43 -7.51
CA TRP A 93 12.13 -2.76 -7.62
C TRP A 93 13.17 -3.68 -8.28
N ASN A 94 13.69 -3.27 -9.43
CA ASN A 94 14.75 -4.00 -10.12
C ASN A 94 16.12 -3.64 -9.53
N HIS A 95 16.52 -4.35 -8.48
CA HIS A 95 17.77 -4.12 -7.77
C HIS A 95 19.03 -4.26 -8.65
N GLU A 96 18.96 -4.97 -9.78
CA GLU A 96 20.09 -5.13 -10.71
C GLU A 96 20.28 -3.91 -11.61
N HIS A 97 19.19 -3.27 -12.04
CA HIS A 97 19.25 -2.18 -13.02
C HIS A 97 19.04 -0.80 -12.40
N TRP A 98 18.35 -0.72 -11.26
CA TRP A 98 18.00 0.55 -10.60
C TRP A 98 18.84 0.85 -9.36
N GLY A 99 19.73 -0.08 -8.99
CA GLY A 99 20.59 0.03 -7.82
C GLY A 99 20.01 -0.65 -6.59
N GLY A 100 20.91 -0.94 -5.65
CA GLY A 100 20.59 -1.49 -4.34
C GLY A 100 21.50 -0.96 -3.23
N PHE A 101 22.54 -0.20 -3.55
CA PHE A 101 23.48 0.39 -2.61
C PHE A 101 23.40 1.91 -2.67
N ASP A 102 22.20 2.45 -2.52
CA ASP A 102 22.00 3.89 -2.37
C ASP A 102 20.92 4.18 -1.32
N PRO A 103 20.92 5.37 -0.69
CA PRO A 103 19.93 5.70 0.33
C PRO A 103 18.50 5.63 -0.20
N LEU A 104 18.29 5.98 -1.48
CA LEU A 104 16.97 5.99 -2.08
C LEU A 104 16.43 4.57 -2.23
N SER A 105 17.19 3.64 -2.81
CA SER A 105 16.80 2.23 -2.91
C SER A 105 16.62 1.62 -1.53
N SER A 106 17.54 1.86 -0.60
CA SER A 106 17.54 1.19 0.72
C SER A 106 16.37 1.62 1.62
N MET A 107 15.92 2.87 1.49
CA MET A 107 14.83 3.42 2.32
C MET A 107 13.47 3.41 1.60
N ASN A 108 13.44 3.62 0.29
CA ASN A 108 12.20 3.88 -0.47
C ASN A 108 11.81 2.78 -1.47
N ALA A 109 12.67 1.78 -1.72
CA ALA A 109 12.23 0.58 -2.43
C ALA A 109 11.38 -0.28 -1.48
N LYS A 110 10.13 -0.53 -1.85
CA LYS A 110 9.12 -1.19 -1.02
C LYS A 110 8.53 -2.41 -1.71
N PRO A 111 8.04 -3.41 -0.96
CA PRO A 111 7.45 -4.61 -1.53
C PRO A 111 6.07 -4.30 -2.12
N VAL A 112 5.63 -5.14 -3.07
CA VAL A 112 4.33 -5.00 -3.74
C VAL A 112 3.17 -5.09 -2.73
N GLY A 113 2.11 -4.33 -2.99
CA GLY A 113 0.92 -4.26 -2.15
C GLY A 113 1.08 -3.24 -1.03
N VAL A 114 0.52 -3.55 0.14
CA VAL A 114 0.65 -2.71 1.33
C VAL A 114 1.68 -3.28 2.30
N GLU A 115 2.57 -2.43 2.79
CA GLU A 115 3.42 -2.70 3.95
C GLU A 115 3.11 -1.65 5.03
N LEU A 116 2.84 -2.10 6.25
CA LEU A 116 2.60 -1.26 7.41
C LEU A 116 3.43 -1.76 8.58
N TRP A 117 4.17 -0.86 9.22
CA TRP A 117 4.73 -1.13 10.53
C TRP A 117 4.60 0.09 11.44
N ALA A 118 4.47 -0.16 12.74
CA ALA A 118 4.32 0.90 13.73
C ALA A 118 4.94 0.50 15.07
N VAL A 119 5.60 1.46 15.70
CA VAL A 119 6.10 1.40 17.07
C VAL A 119 5.18 2.26 17.94
N PHE A 120 4.65 1.66 19.00
CA PHE A 120 3.71 2.34 19.89
C PHE A 120 4.36 2.77 21.20
N ASP A 121 3.94 3.92 21.72
CA ASP A 121 4.26 4.37 23.07
C ASP A 121 3.09 4.10 24.03
N VAL A 122 2.75 2.81 24.18
CA VAL A 122 1.72 2.30 25.11
C VAL A 122 2.29 1.15 25.96
N PRO A 123 1.63 0.77 27.07
CA PRO A 123 1.95 -0.47 27.77
C PRO A 123 1.82 -1.69 26.85
N LEU A 124 2.66 -2.72 27.05
CA LEU A 124 2.72 -3.90 26.17
C LEU A 124 1.35 -4.58 25.98
N SER A 125 0.53 -4.64 27.02
CA SER A 125 -0.81 -5.23 26.98
C SER A 125 -1.80 -4.50 26.05
N GLN A 126 -1.52 -3.24 25.69
CA GLN A 126 -2.39 -2.41 24.85
C GLN A 126 -1.91 -2.32 23.40
N VAL A 127 -0.70 -2.83 23.08
CA VAL A 127 -0.09 -2.69 21.74
C VAL A 127 -0.99 -3.29 20.65
N ASP A 128 -1.51 -4.50 20.85
CA ASP A 128 -2.35 -5.17 19.85
C ASP A 128 -3.70 -4.45 19.67
N THR A 129 -4.24 -3.88 20.74
CA THR A 129 -5.47 -3.07 20.66
C THR A 129 -5.23 -1.76 19.91
N SER A 130 -4.09 -1.09 20.15
CA SER A 130 -3.69 0.11 19.41
C SER A 130 -3.42 -0.20 17.94
N TRP A 131 -2.78 -1.33 17.63
CA TRP A 131 -2.56 -1.80 16.26
C TRP A 131 -3.87 -2.04 15.51
N LYS A 132 -4.81 -2.77 16.13
CA LYS A 132 -6.17 -2.94 15.61
C LYS A 132 -6.84 -1.60 15.31
N ASN A 133 -6.86 -0.68 16.26
CA ASN A 133 -7.54 0.60 16.05
C ASN A 133 -6.84 1.47 14.99
N LEU A 134 -5.51 1.40 14.91
CA LEU A 134 -4.71 2.10 13.90
C LEU A 134 -5.02 1.59 12.49
N THR A 135 -5.02 0.26 12.28
CA THR A 135 -5.28 -0.35 10.98
C THR A 135 -6.67 0.00 10.45
N HIS A 136 -7.69 0.01 11.32
CA HIS A 136 -9.04 0.49 10.98
C HIS A 136 -9.08 1.97 10.60
N ALA A 137 -8.39 2.83 11.35
CA ALA A 137 -8.35 4.26 11.05
C ALA A 137 -7.65 4.55 9.71
N LEU A 138 -6.54 3.87 9.44
CA LEU A 138 -5.79 4.00 8.18
C LEU A 138 -6.58 3.47 6.99
N SER A 139 -7.31 2.35 7.16
CA SER A 139 -8.21 1.80 6.15
C SER A 139 -9.25 2.84 5.70
N GLY A 140 -9.88 3.53 6.66
CA GLY A 140 -10.82 4.62 6.36
C GLY A 140 -10.17 5.85 5.73
N LEU A 141 -8.94 6.20 6.14
CA LEU A 141 -8.22 7.38 5.62
C LEU A 141 -7.76 7.20 4.18
N PHE A 142 -7.25 6.02 3.83
CA PHE A 142 -6.67 5.73 2.51
C PHE A 142 -7.60 4.94 1.57
N CYS A 143 -8.81 4.59 2.03
CA CYS A 143 -9.77 3.76 1.30
C CYS A 143 -9.14 2.44 0.81
N ALA A 144 -8.41 1.77 1.70
CA ALA A 144 -7.68 0.54 1.41
C ALA A 144 -8.03 -0.55 2.43
N SER A 145 -7.78 -1.81 2.10
CA SER A 145 -8.13 -2.96 2.94
C SER A 145 -7.16 -3.21 4.11
N ILE A 146 -6.55 -2.15 4.65
CA ILE A 146 -5.55 -2.22 5.75
C ILE A 146 -6.13 -2.85 7.01
N ASN A 147 -7.46 -2.79 7.20
CA ASN A 147 -8.17 -3.42 8.30
C ASN A 147 -7.97 -4.94 8.37
N PHE A 148 -7.61 -5.61 7.27
CA PHE A 148 -7.25 -7.04 7.31
C PHE A 148 -6.01 -7.33 8.18
N LEU A 149 -5.12 -6.34 8.36
CA LEU A 149 -3.97 -6.43 9.24
C LEU A 149 -4.34 -6.44 10.74
N GLU A 150 -5.61 -6.21 11.10
CA GLU A 150 -6.07 -6.37 12.48
C GLU A 150 -5.82 -7.78 13.01
N SER A 151 -6.04 -8.80 12.16
CA SER A 151 -5.98 -10.19 12.58
C SER A 151 -4.55 -10.57 12.95
N SER A 152 -4.37 -11.27 14.07
CA SER A 152 -3.09 -11.86 14.49
C SER A 152 -2.50 -12.85 13.48
N THR A 153 -3.30 -13.31 12.52
CA THR A 153 -2.87 -14.13 11.38
C THR A 153 -2.16 -13.34 10.28
N SER A 154 -2.27 -12.01 10.30
CA SER A 154 -1.85 -11.11 9.20
C SER A 154 -0.72 -10.13 9.59
N TYR A 155 -0.33 -10.09 10.87
CA TYR A 155 0.81 -9.31 11.35
C TYR A 155 1.79 -10.19 12.15
N ALA A 156 3.01 -9.68 12.32
CA ALA A 156 4.08 -10.26 13.12
C ALA A 156 4.67 -9.20 14.07
N ALA A 157 5.41 -9.65 15.09
CA ALA A 157 6.12 -8.81 16.04
C ALA A 157 7.64 -9.10 15.93
N PRO A 158 8.34 -8.48 14.96
CA PRO A 158 9.77 -8.68 14.80
C PRO A 158 10.55 -8.15 16.01
N THR A 159 11.65 -8.83 16.33
CA THR A 159 12.46 -8.52 17.50
C THR A 159 13.76 -7.81 17.14
N TRP A 160 14.37 -8.13 15.99
CA TRP A 160 15.63 -7.50 15.56
C TRP A 160 15.91 -7.56 14.05
N GLY A 161 15.37 -8.53 13.32
CA GLY A 161 15.66 -8.76 11.91
C GLY A 161 15.11 -7.69 10.96
N PHE A 162 14.08 -6.95 11.38
CA PHE A 162 13.47 -5.88 10.59
C PHE A 162 14.18 -4.52 10.70
N GLY A 163 14.76 -4.20 11.87
CA GLY A 163 15.49 -2.95 12.08
C GLY A 163 15.40 -2.42 13.51
N THR A 164 14.20 -2.00 13.93
CA THR A 164 14.01 -1.38 15.26
C THR A 164 13.80 -2.46 16.32
N ASN A 165 14.73 -2.59 17.26
CA ASN A 165 14.59 -3.50 18.40
C ASN A 165 13.55 -2.92 19.38
N SER A 166 12.29 -3.32 19.23
CA SER A 166 11.22 -2.92 20.14
C SER A 166 10.14 -3.98 20.24
N ASP A 167 9.83 -4.43 21.45
CA ASP A 167 8.72 -5.35 21.71
C ASP A 167 7.34 -4.73 21.40
N LYS A 168 7.31 -3.41 21.21
CA LYS A 168 6.13 -2.62 20.85
C LYS A 168 5.98 -2.41 19.34
N LEU A 169 6.82 -3.05 18.52
CA LEU A 169 6.73 -3.03 17.07
C LEU A 169 5.71 -4.06 16.58
N ARG A 170 4.89 -3.64 15.61
CA ARG A 170 4.05 -4.53 14.81
C ARG A 170 4.33 -4.29 13.34
N TYR A 171 4.40 -5.38 12.58
CA TYR A 171 4.64 -5.37 11.14
C TYR A 171 3.57 -6.20 10.45
N GLY A 172 2.97 -5.67 9.38
CA GLY A 172 2.00 -6.37 8.55
C GLY A 172 2.21 -6.07 7.08
N SER A 173 1.90 -7.05 6.21
CA SER A 173 1.97 -6.89 4.76
C SER A 173 0.79 -7.55 4.07
N LEU A 174 0.21 -6.86 3.11
CA LEU A 174 -0.88 -7.33 2.25
C LEU A 174 -0.42 -7.28 0.78
N PRO A 175 0.27 -8.33 0.28
CA PRO A 175 0.80 -8.34 -1.09
C PRO A 175 -0.30 -8.31 -2.17
N ARG A 176 -1.53 -8.71 -1.83
CA ARG A 176 -2.69 -8.71 -2.73
C ARG A 176 -3.47 -7.41 -2.80
N GLU A 177 -3.17 -6.46 -1.91
CA GLU A 177 -3.86 -5.17 -1.96
C GLU A 177 -3.47 -4.44 -3.24
N ALA A 178 -4.46 -4.24 -4.11
CA ALA A 178 -4.26 -3.51 -5.35
C ALA A 178 -4.01 -2.02 -5.04
N VAL A 179 -2.97 -1.45 -5.62
CA VAL A 179 -2.74 0.00 -5.54
C VAL A 179 -3.58 0.68 -6.60
N CYS A 180 -4.61 1.39 -6.15
CA CYS A 180 -5.63 2.01 -6.98
C CYS A 180 -5.39 3.52 -7.08
N THR A 181 -5.83 4.16 -8.17
CA THR A 181 -5.72 5.62 -8.37
C THR A 181 -6.39 6.43 -7.25
N GLU A 182 -7.33 5.80 -6.58
CA GLU A 182 -8.11 6.25 -5.44
C GLU A 182 -7.23 6.44 -4.21
N ASN A 183 -6.17 5.64 -4.01
CA ASN A 183 -5.24 5.78 -2.86
C ASN A 183 -4.37 7.03 -2.95
N LEU A 184 -4.04 7.49 -4.18
CA LEU A 184 -3.26 8.71 -4.38
C LEU A 184 -4.02 9.96 -3.95
N THR A 185 -5.35 9.97 -4.05
CA THR A 185 -6.19 11.11 -3.68
C THR A 185 -6.11 11.50 -2.20
N PRO A 186 -6.35 10.58 -1.23
CA PRO A 186 -6.16 10.88 0.19
C PRO A 186 -4.70 11.18 0.53
N TRP A 187 -3.73 10.54 -0.13
CA TRP A 187 -2.31 10.84 0.06
C TRP A 187 -1.97 12.30 -0.32
N LEU A 188 -2.44 12.76 -1.49
CA LEU A 188 -2.28 14.17 -1.93
C LEU A 188 -3.04 15.14 -1.03
N LYS A 189 -4.18 14.75 -0.45
CA LYS A 189 -4.94 15.61 0.49
C LYS A 189 -4.18 15.94 1.78
N LEU A 190 -3.14 15.17 2.11
CA LEU A 190 -2.25 15.47 3.25
C LEU A 190 -1.23 16.57 2.90
N LEU A 191 -1.00 16.88 1.63
CA LEU A 191 -0.10 17.97 1.25
C LEU A 191 -0.83 19.32 1.31
N PRO A 192 -0.18 20.40 1.82
CA PRO A 192 -0.77 21.73 1.87
C PRO A 192 -1.28 22.24 0.50
N CYS A 193 -0.48 22.05 -0.57
CA CYS A 193 -0.81 22.45 -1.94
C CYS A 193 -1.47 21.36 -2.81
N ARG A 194 -1.71 20.17 -2.23
CA ARG A 194 -2.39 19.03 -2.87
C ARG A 194 -1.81 18.60 -4.23
N ASP A 195 -2.57 18.80 -5.31
CA ASP A 195 -2.22 18.48 -6.70
C ASP A 195 -2.36 19.73 -7.61
N LYS A 196 -2.36 20.92 -6.99
CA LYS A 196 -2.71 22.18 -7.64
C LYS A 196 -1.50 23.06 -7.93
N ASP A 197 -0.51 23.04 -7.05
CA ASP A 197 0.62 23.97 -7.11
C ASP A 197 1.91 23.32 -6.60
N GLY A 198 3.04 23.93 -6.94
CA GLY A 198 4.38 23.39 -6.65
C GLY A 198 4.69 22.10 -7.40
N ILE A 199 5.62 21.34 -6.83
CA ILE A 199 6.09 20.06 -7.40
C ILE A 199 4.96 19.03 -7.42
N SER A 200 4.05 19.10 -6.44
CA SER A 200 2.91 18.21 -6.31
C SER A 200 1.96 18.22 -7.54
N ALA A 201 1.95 19.31 -8.32
CA ALA A 201 1.15 19.43 -9.54
C ALA A 201 1.54 18.43 -10.65
N LEU A 202 2.79 17.92 -10.62
CA LEU A 202 3.29 16.90 -11.55
C LEU A 202 2.71 15.51 -11.30
N MET A 203 2.12 15.27 -10.12
CA MET A 203 1.59 13.95 -9.69
C MET A 203 0.26 13.60 -10.34
N ASN A 204 0.22 13.61 -11.68
CA ASN A 204 -0.96 13.23 -12.43
C ASN A 204 -1.16 11.70 -12.43
N ARG A 205 -2.39 11.25 -12.17
CA ARG A 205 -2.73 9.82 -12.03
C ARG A 205 -2.31 9.00 -13.26
N PRO A 206 -2.67 9.34 -14.51
CA PRO A 206 -2.27 8.52 -15.66
C PRO A 206 -0.76 8.36 -15.80
N SER A 207 0.02 9.40 -15.49
CA SER A 207 1.49 9.34 -15.58
C SER A 207 2.10 8.46 -14.50
N VAL A 208 1.67 8.62 -13.24
CA VAL A 208 2.18 7.82 -12.12
C VAL A 208 1.88 6.34 -12.30
N TYR A 209 0.63 6.00 -12.66
CA TYR A 209 0.19 4.60 -12.78
C TYR A 209 0.57 3.93 -14.11
N ARG A 210 1.11 4.69 -15.08
CA ARG A 210 1.76 4.12 -16.29
C ARG A 210 3.21 3.67 -15.99
N GLY A 211 3.78 4.06 -14.86
CA GLY A 211 5.15 3.68 -14.47
C GLY A 211 5.33 2.17 -14.29
N PHE A 212 6.55 1.70 -14.51
CA PHE A 212 6.96 0.30 -14.28
C PHE A 212 7.04 -0.06 -12.80
N TYR A 213 7.24 0.96 -11.97
CA TYR A 213 7.24 0.88 -10.52
C TYR A 213 6.69 2.19 -9.98
N HIS A 214 5.81 2.11 -8.99
CA HIS A 214 5.49 3.27 -8.16
C HIS A 214 5.25 2.86 -6.71
N SER A 215 5.76 3.66 -5.78
CA SER A 215 5.55 3.46 -4.35
C SER A 215 5.20 4.77 -3.67
N GLN A 216 4.01 4.82 -3.07
CA GLN A 216 3.56 5.89 -2.19
C GLN A 216 3.93 5.49 -0.76
N ARG A 217 4.76 6.28 -0.09
CA ARG A 217 5.19 6.03 1.30
C ARG A 217 4.80 7.21 2.17
N LEU A 218 4.37 6.89 3.38
CA LEU A 218 4.07 7.80 4.47
C LEU A 218 4.90 7.34 5.66
N HIS A 219 5.90 8.13 6.06
CA HIS A 219 6.72 7.84 7.22
C HIS A 219 6.50 8.92 8.28
N LEU A 220 6.24 8.49 9.51
CA LEU A 220 5.95 9.34 10.64
C LEU A 220 6.96 9.04 11.74
N SER A 221 7.58 10.09 12.27
CA SER A 221 8.42 10.00 13.46
C SER A 221 8.07 11.08 14.47
N THR A 222 8.07 10.73 15.75
CA THR A 222 7.96 11.70 16.85
C THR A 222 9.34 12.12 17.31
N VAL A 223 9.60 13.42 17.39
CA VAL A 223 10.85 13.99 17.90
C VAL A 223 10.61 14.46 19.32
N GLU A 224 11.24 13.81 20.30
CA GLU A 224 11.18 14.23 21.69
C GLU A 224 11.98 15.53 21.87
N SER A 225 11.38 16.56 22.46
CA SER A 225 12.13 17.75 22.85
C SER A 225 12.95 17.38 24.09
N GLY A 226 14.28 17.56 24.04
CA GLY A 226 15.19 17.25 25.15
C GLY A 226 15.00 18.12 26.41
N GLN A 227 13.91 18.88 26.49
CA GLN A 227 13.51 19.66 27.66
C GLN A 227 12.37 18.95 28.39
N GLU A 228 12.59 18.62 29.67
CA GLU A 228 11.56 18.02 30.53
C GLU A 228 10.29 18.90 30.55
N GLY A 229 9.16 18.32 30.15
CA GLY A 229 7.84 18.97 30.19
C GLY A 229 7.31 19.55 28.88
N LEU A 230 8.11 19.58 27.80
CA LEU A 230 7.64 19.90 26.46
C LEU A 230 7.26 18.61 25.73
N GLY A 231 6.10 18.60 25.06
CA GLY A 231 5.62 17.42 24.31
C GLY A 231 6.57 16.99 23.19
N SER A 232 6.21 15.93 22.45
CA SER A 232 6.96 15.52 21.25
C SER A 232 6.47 16.27 20.01
N GLY A 233 7.41 16.73 19.19
CA GLY A 233 7.14 17.21 17.84
C GLY A 233 6.84 16.04 16.90
N ILE A 234 6.21 16.32 15.77
CA ILE A 234 5.82 15.30 14.78
C ILE A 234 6.43 15.68 13.43
N VAL A 235 7.14 14.73 12.82
CA VAL A 235 7.64 14.84 11.46
C VAL A 235 6.88 13.85 10.58
N LEU A 236 6.30 14.36 9.51
CA LEU A 236 5.59 13.57 8.50
C LEU A 236 6.34 13.69 7.17
N GLU A 237 6.92 12.57 6.75
CA GLU A 237 7.58 12.39 5.47
C GLU A 237 6.64 11.69 4.50
N GLN A 238 6.44 12.31 3.35
CA GLN A 238 5.60 11.80 2.28
C GLN A 238 6.47 11.63 1.04
N THR A 239 6.69 10.40 0.60
CA THR A 239 7.45 10.14 -0.62
C THR A 239 6.63 9.41 -1.68
N LEU A 240 6.84 9.79 -2.95
CA LEU A 240 6.34 9.07 -4.10
C LEU A 240 7.51 8.76 -5.01
N THR A 241 7.86 7.48 -5.13
CA THR A 241 8.93 7.03 -6.04
C THR A 241 8.29 6.40 -7.26
N VAL A 242 8.63 6.85 -8.47
CA VAL A 242 8.07 6.36 -9.73
C VAL A 242 9.19 6.09 -10.73
N VAL A 243 9.11 4.96 -11.45
CA VAL A 243 9.99 4.66 -12.57
C VAL A 243 9.20 4.73 -13.87
N LEU A 244 9.52 5.71 -14.70
CA LEU A 244 8.82 6.02 -15.95
C LEU A 244 9.69 5.68 -17.15
N GLN A 245 9.07 5.24 -18.24
CA GLN A 245 9.75 5.16 -19.53
C GLN A 245 9.36 6.37 -20.38
N PRO A 246 10.32 7.19 -20.84
CA PRO A 246 10.01 8.28 -21.75
C PRO A 246 9.44 7.78 -23.08
N ASP A 247 8.47 8.50 -23.62
CA ASP A 247 7.92 8.23 -24.95
C ASP A 247 8.99 8.55 -26.01
N THR A 248 9.50 7.50 -26.67
CA THR A 248 10.56 7.62 -27.68
C THR A 248 9.95 7.78 -29.06
N THR A 249 10.21 8.91 -29.72
CA THR A 249 9.95 9.09 -31.16
C THR A 249 11.16 8.69 -32.02
N SER A 250 12.35 8.53 -31.43
CA SER A 250 13.58 8.21 -32.16
C SER A 250 13.83 6.71 -32.27
N VAL A 251 14.12 6.29 -33.51
CA VAL A 251 14.33 4.89 -33.94
C VAL A 251 15.66 4.30 -33.45
N GLU A 252 16.56 5.12 -32.88
CA GLU A 252 17.88 4.69 -32.43
C GLU A 252 17.80 3.93 -31.10
N ARG A 253 17.92 2.60 -31.17
CA ARG A 253 17.87 1.71 -29.99
C ARG A 253 19.04 1.90 -29.02
N ASN A 254 20.12 2.56 -29.44
CA ASN A 254 21.38 2.61 -28.70
C ASN A 254 21.55 3.85 -27.83
N THR A 255 20.76 4.91 -28.04
CA THR A 255 20.84 6.16 -27.27
C THR A 255 19.82 6.18 -26.13
N GLN A 256 20.20 6.83 -25.03
CA GLN A 256 19.28 7.09 -23.93
C GLN A 256 18.16 8.02 -24.41
N PRO A 257 16.90 7.78 -24.01
CA PRO A 257 15.79 8.59 -24.47
C PRO A 257 15.85 9.99 -23.85
N SER A 258 15.65 11.01 -24.69
CA SER A 258 15.52 12.39 -24.23
C SER A 258 14.13 12.60 -23.64
N TRP A 259 14.03 13.44 -22.61
CA TRP A 259 12.78 13.64 -21.87
C TRP A 259 12.70 15.06 -21.30
N SER A 260 11.48 15.52 -21.02
CA SER A 260 11.19 16.67 -20.18
C SER A 260 10.15 16.33 -19.11
N LEU A 261 9.99 17.19 -18.10
CA LEU A 261 8.93 17.04 -17.11
C LEU A 261 7.56 16.96 -17.78
N ASN A 262 7.33 17.79 -18.80
CA ASN A 262 6.10 17.74 -19.57
C ASN A 262 5.92 16.41 -20.32
N SER A 263 6.96 15.83 -20.91
CA SER A 263 6.83 14.53 -21.58
C SER A 263 6.60 13.37 -20.61
N LEU A 264 7.15 13.44 -19.40
CA LEU A 264 7.02 12.40 -18.38
C LEU A 264 5.68 12.45 -17.64
N PHE A 265 5.24 13.65 -17.25
CA PHE A 265 4.07 13.85 -16.37
C PHE A 265 2.87 14.49 -17.07
N GLY A 266 3.02 14.91 -18.32
CA GLY A 266 1.99 15.62 -19.09
C GLY A 266 1.68 17.03 -18.56
N ARG A 267 2.55 17.57 -17.70
CA ARG A 267 2.38 18.86 -17.02
C ARG A 267 3.73 19.54 -16.80
N LYS A 268 3.69 20.87 -16.70
CA LYS A 268 4.81 21.73 -16.30
C LYS A 268 4.55 22.29 -14.91
N VAL A 269 5.61 22.71 -14.21
CA VAL A 269 5.47 23.37 -12.91
C VAL A 269 5.37 24.87 -13.14
N VAL A 270 4.25 25.47 -12.72
CA VAL A 270 3.95 26.87 -13.04
C VAL A 270 4.49 27.83 -11.99
N GLY A 271 4.66 27.35 -10.75
CA GLY A 271 5.21 28.10 -9.63
C GLY A 271 5.51 27.20 -8.45
N ARG A 272 6.09 27.78 -7.39
CA ARG A 272 6.30 27.09 -6.10
C ARG A 272 4.99 27.03 -5.31
N CYS A 273 4.85 26.01 -4.47
CA CYS A 273 3.80 26.01 -3.46
C CYS A 273 3.99 27.20 -2.50
N VAL A 274 3.01 28.12 -2.43
CA VAL A 274 3.09 29.34 -1.58
C VAL A 274 3.30 29.02 -0.10
N LEU A 275 2.87 27.83 0.34
CA LEU A 275 2.99 27.35 1.72
C LEU A 275 4.32 26.62 2.00
N ALA A 276 5.12 26.35 0.97
CA ALA A 276 6.42 25.68 1.12
C ALA A 276 7.52 26.69 1.47
N LYS A 277 8.36 26.30 2.43
CA LYS A 277 9.58 27.01 2.81
C LYS A 277 10.66 26.89 1.74
N SER A 278 10.72 25.74 1.06
CA SER A 278 11.65 25.47 -0.03
C SER A 278 11.04 24.51 -1.05
N SER A 279 11.38 24.74 -2.32
CA SER A 279 10.85 23.99 -3.47
C SER A 279 11.97 23.73 -4.48
N ASN A 280 12.65 22.58 -4.34
CA ASN A 280 13.86 22.28 -5.10
C ASN A 280 13.68 21.08 -6.04
N VAL A 281 14.21 21.18 -7.26
CA VAL A 281 14.37 20.05 -8.17
C VAL A 281 15.84 19.66 -8.26
N TYR A 282 16.10 18.38 -8.14
CA TYR A 282 17.41 17.75 -8.18
C TYR A 282 17.48 16.83 -9.39
N LEU A 283 18.56 16.90 -10.16
CA LEU A 283 18.86 15.94 -11.21
C LEU A 283 20.19 15.27 -10.88
N GLN A 284 20.16 13.96 -10.63
CA GLN A 284 21.36 13.15 -10.40
C GLN A 284 21.74 12.43 -11.69
N LEU A 285 22.95 12.69 -12.18
CA LEU A 285 23.55 12.01 -13.33
C LEU A 285 24.72 11.16 -12.88
N GLU A 286 24.62 9.85 -13.12
CA GLU A 286 25.68 8.87 -12.86
C GLU A 286 26.45 8.54 -14.14
N GLY A 287 27.71 8.10 -14.01
CA GLY A 287 28.50 7.58 -15.14
C GLY A 287 29.17 8.64 -16.02
N LEU A 288 29.17 9.91 -15.61
CA LEU A 288 29.95 10.96 -16.25
C LEU A 288 31.42 10.82 -15.80
N SER A 289 32.20 10.05 -16.55
CA SER A 289 33.63 9.80 -16.25
C SER A 289 34.37 11.13 -16.09
N GLY A 290 34.92 11.37 -14.90
CA GLY A 290 35.54 12.62 -14.47
C GLY A 290 36.87 12.97 -15.14
N HIS A 291 37.12 12.49 -16.36
CA HIS A 291 38.42 12.56 -17.04
C HIS A 291 38.83 13.95 -17.56
N GLU A 292 37.98 14.98 -17.44
CA GLU A 292 38.30 16.33 -17.96
C GLU A 292 38.22 17.47 -16.93
N LEU A 293 38.22 17.20 -15.61
CA LEU A 293 38.20 18.28 -14.62
C LEU A 293 39.38 18.19 -13.65
N LYS A 294 40.58 18.48 -14.16
CA LYS A 294 41.71 18.95 -13.35
C LYS A 294 41.99 20.40 -13.72
N ASN A 295 41.63 21.28 -12.78
CA ASN A 295 42.03 22.69 -12.65
C ASN A 295 41.72 23.58 -13.87
N VAL A 296 40.66 24.41 -13.82
CA VAL A 296 40.60 25.82 -14.30
C VAL A 296 39.20 26.45 -14.01
N ASP A 297 39.19 27.67 -13.47
CA ASP A 297 38.13 28.70 -13.31
C ASP A 297 36.61 28.38 -13.39
N SER A 298 35.90 28.79 -12.33
CA SER A 298 34.56 28.32 -11.91
C SER A 298 33.34 28.75 -12.74
N GLU A 299 33.38 29.77 -13.59
CA GLU A 299 32.19 30.25 -14.32
C GLU A 299 32.06 29.70 -15.76
N ILE A 300 33.20 29.43 -16.41
CA ILE A 300 33.25 28.88 -17.78
C ILE A 300 33.02 27.35 -17.74
N GLU A 301 33.45 26.67 -16.67
CA GLU A 301 33.16 25.24 -16.45
C GLU A 301 31.68 24.98 -16.20
N ALA A 302 30.97 25.86 -15.50
CA ALA A 302 29.54 25.69 -15.24
C ALA A 302 28.75 25.50 -16.54
N HIS A 303 29.03 26.29 -17.59
CA HIS A 303 28.37 26.15 -18.90
C HIS A 303 28.69 24.82 -19.60
N LYS A 304 29.92 24.32 -19.48
CA LYS A 304 30.30 23.00 -20.00
C LYS A 304 29.65 21.84 -19.23
N LEU A 305 29.29 22.03 -17.96
CA LEU A 305 28.76 20.94 -17.13
C LEU A 305 27.30 20.58 -17.41
N TRP A 306 26.45 21.55 -17.78
CA TRP A 306 25.04 21.29 -18.13
C TRP A 306 24.76 21.31 -19.64
N LYS A 307 25.72 21.77 -20.45
CA LYS A 307 25.73 21.63 -21.92
C LYS A 307 27.08 21.10 -22.38
N ASN A 308 27.16 19.80 -22.64
CA ASN A 308 28.37 19.17 -23.18
C ASN A 308 28.07 18.44 -24.50
N ALA A 309 29.07 17.72 -25.00
CA ALA A 309 28.96 16.90 -26.20
C ALA A 309 28.10 15.65 -26.00
N ASP A 310 27.87 15.23 -24.75
CA ASP A 310 27.17 13.99 -24.42
C ASP A 310 25.67 14.22 -24.15
N PHE A 311 25.33 15.34 -23.50
CA PHE A 311 23.97 15.75 -23.17
C PHE A 311 23.81 17.27 -23.06
N GLU A 312 22.56 17.72 -23.03
CA GLU A 312 22.18 19.12 -22.85
C GLU A 312 20.92 19.23 -21.98
N LEU A 313 20.99 20.09 -20.95
CA LEU A 313 19.83 20.45 -20.13
C LEU A 313 19.09 21.67 -20.73
N SER A 314 17.76 21.67 -20.63
CA SER A 314 16.92 22.79 -21.09
C SER A 314 17.09 24.06 -20.25
N LEU A 315 17.42 23.90 -18.96
CA LEU A 315 17.54 24.98 -17.98
C LEU A 315 18.94 25.03 -17.38
N LYS A 316 19.39 26.23 -17.02
CA LYS A 316 20.65 26.44 -16.30
C LYS A 316 20.46 26.05 -14.83
N PRO A 317 21.32 25.18 -14.25
CA PRO A 317 21.28 24.84 -12.83
C PRO A 317 21.72 26.03 -11.96
N ASP A 318 21.10 26.17 -10.79
CA ASP A 318 21.48 27.17 -9.80
C ASP A 318 22.77 26.77 -9.07
N ARG A 319 22.91 25.47 -8.77
CA ARG A 319 24.11 24.88 -8.15
C ARG A 319 24.38 23.50 -8.72
N VAL A 320 25.65 23.10 -8.73
CA VAL A 320 26.09 21.77 -9.15
C VAL A 320 27.00 21.21 -8.08
N LEU A 321 26.63 20.07 -7.52
CA LEU A 321 27.41 19.36 -6.51
C LEU A 321 28.03 18.11 -7.12
N ARG A 322 29.26 17.83 -6.74
CA ARG A 322 30.00 16.65 -7.20
C ARG A 322 30.08 15.61 -6.10
N GLU A 323 29.68 14.40 -6.45
CA GLU A 323 29.90 13.18 -5.68
C GLU A 323 31.05 12.36 -6.33
N ILE A 324 31.46 11.27 -5.69
CA ILE A 324 32.55 10.38 -6.14
C ILE A 324 32.36 9.93 -7.60
N SER A 325 31.15 9.53 -7.99
CA SER A 325 30.82 9.00 -9.33
C SER A 325 29.57 9.62 -9.96
N SER A 326 28.97 10.62 -9.29
CA SER A 326 27.72 11.25 -9.72
C SER A 326 27.81 12.78 -9.63
N PHE A 327 27.00 13.47 -10.43
CA PHE A 327 26.79 14.92 -10.33
C PHE A 327 25.33 15.19 -9.98
N LEU A 328 25.12 16.11 -9.03
CA LEU A 328 23.81 16.55 -8.59
C LEU A 328 23.59 18.01 -9.03
N PHE A 329 22.67 18.21 -9.95
CA PHE A 329 22.26 19.54 -10.42
C PHE A 329 21.04 20.00 -9.62
N ILE A 330 21.09 21.21 -9.06
CA ILE A 330 20.05 21.78 -8.21
C ILE A 330 19.39 22.94 -8.94
N PHE A 331 18.06 22.93 -8.95
CA PHE A 331 17.22 23.96 -9.54
C PHE A 331 16.21 24.46 -8.50
N ASP A 332 16.13 25.77 -8.34
CA ASP A 332 15.16 26.44 -7.49
C ASP A 332 13.93 26.87 -8.30
N ILE A 333 12.73 26.50 -7.82
CA ILE A 333 11.45 26.79 -8.47
C ILE A 333 11.02 28.25 -8.22
N GLU A 334 11.63 28.97 -7.27
CA GLU A 334 11.27 30.35 -6.92
C GLU A 334 11.24 31.32 -8.12
N LYS A 335 12.03 31.07 -9.16
CA LYS A 335 12.12 31.93 -10.34
C LYS A 335 11.02 31.67 -11.38
N SER A 336 10.22 30.61 -11.21
CA SER A 336 9.18 30.22 -12.17
C SER A 336 7.88 31.01 -11.98
N SER A 337 7.18 31.26 -13.09
CA SER A 337 5.91 32.02 -13.11
C SER A 337 4.97 31.49 -14.19
N ASP A 338 3.71 31.96 -14.19
CA ASP A 338 2.71 31.61 -15.22
C ASP A 338 3.21 31.85 -16.66
N SER A 339 4.04 32.88 -16.87
CA SER A 339 4.61 33.21 -18.18
C SER A 339 5.80 32.32 -18.57
N GLU A 340 6.56 31.84 -17.59
CA GLU A 340 7.74 31.00 -17.79
C GLU A 340 7.67 29.78 -16.86
N PRO A 341 6.87 28.76 -17.23
CA PRO A 341 6.72 27.56 -16.42
C PRO A 341 8.03 26.75 -16.43
N PHE A 342 8.36 26.19 -15.28
CA PHE A 342 9.51 25.31 -15.10
C PHE A 342 9.26 23.94 -15.78
N ASP A 343 10.06 23.65 -16.81
CA ASP A 343 10.08 22.39 -17.56
C ASP A 343 11.54 21.95 -17.78
N LEU A 344 12.06 21.19 -16.81
CA LEU A 344 13.38 20.59 -16.91
C LEU A 344 13.35 19.45 -17.92
N GLY A 345 14.27 19.50 -18.89
CA GLY A 345 14.48 18.45 -19.88
C GLY A 345 15.94 18.12 -20.07
N LEU A 346 16.20 16.86 -20.35
CA LEU A 346 17.50 16.26 -20.62
C LEU A 346 17.50 15.71 -22.03
N THR A 347 18.38 16.26 -22.87
CA THR A 347 18.58 15.81 -24.25
C THR A 347 19.89 15.05 -24.36
N TRP A 348 19.84 13.78 -24.73
CA TRP A 348 21.03 12.96 -24.96
C TRP A 348 21.55 13.12 -26.39
N LYS A 349 22.83 13.44 -26.54
CA LYS A 349 23.51 13.59 -27.84
C LYS A 349 24.34 12.37 -28.21
N ARG A 350 24.81 11.60 -27.22
CA ARG A 350 25.60 10.39 -27.39
C ARG A 350 25.07 9.21 -26.57
N PRO A 351 25.33 7.97 -27.00
CA PRO A 351 24.97 6.80 -26.22
C PRO A 351 25.82 6.75 -24.94
N SER A 352 25.15 6.68 -23.79
CA SER A 352 25.79 6.53 -22.48
C SER A 352 25.26 5.27 -21.80
N LYS A 353 26.19 4.48 -21.25
CA LYS A 353 25.92 3.27 -20.48
C LYS A 353 26.71 3.35 -19.18
N TRP A 354 26.03 3.11 -18.07
CA TRP A 354 26.61 3.05 -16.74
C TRP A 354 25.94 1.93 -15.95
N LEU A 355 26.55 1.55 -14.83
CA LEU A 355 25.99 0.60 -13.88
C LEU A 355 25.67 1.34 -12.58
N CYS A 356 24.51 1.05 -12.00
CA CYS A 356 24.15 1.55 -10.68
C CYS A 356 24.92 0.78 -9.59
N GLN A 357 25.08 1.38 -8.42
CA GLN A 357 25.70 0.71 -7.27
C GLN A 357 24.76 -0.39 -6.74
N LEU A 358 25.27 -1.63 -6.68
CA LEU A 358 24.49 -2.81 -6.30
C LEU A 358 24.76 -3.19 -4.85
N ALA A 359 23.74 -3.76 -4.20
CA ALA A 359 23.92 -4.37 -2.88
C ALA A 359 24.97 -5.50 -2.95
N PRO A 360 25.65 -5.83 -1.84
CA PRO A 360 26.74 -6.82 -1.85
C PRO A 360 26.34 -8.20 -2.39
N LEU A 361 25.09 -8.62 -2.13
CA LEU A 361 24.51 -9.84 -2.68
C LEU A 361 23.12 -9.54 -3.23
N HIS A 362 22.83 -10.06 -4.43
CA HIS A 362 21.51 -10.05 -5.01
C HIS A 362 20.67 -11.18 -4.42
N ALA A 363 19.52 -10.86 -3.85
CA ALA A 363 18.60 -11.83 -3.28
C ALA A 363 17.43 -12.15 -4.22
N SER A 364 17.23 -13.44 -4.45
CA SER A 364 16.11 -14.00 -5.22
C SER A 364 15.45 -15.12 -4.43
N ARG A 365 14.16 -15.34 -4.65
CA ARG A 365 13.37 -16.31 -3.90
C ARG A 365 12.48 -17.12 -4.84
N PHE A 366 12.35 -18.42 -4.58
CA PHE A 366 11.52 -19.32 -5.38
C PHE A 366 10.96 -20.48 -4.55
N LEU A 367 9.90 -21.12 -5.07
CA LEU A 367 9.32 -22.33 -4.50
C LEU A 367 10.00 -23.57 -5.10
N MET A 368 10.21 -24.58 -4.25
CA MET A 368 10.73 -25.88 -4.61
C MET A 368 9.73 -26.97 -4.22
N GLY A 369 9.85 -28.13 -4.86
CA GLY A 369 8.99 -29.28 -4.63
C GLY A 369 7.79 -29.33 -5.57
N SER A 370 7.16 -30.51 -5.64
CA SER A 370 5.99 -30.79 -6.47
C SER A 370 4.89 -31.41 -5.63
N GLY A 371 3.65 -30.99 -5.84
CA GLY A 371 2.48 -31.55 -5.19
C GLY A 371 1.69 -30.53 -4.37
N ASN A 372 0.64 -31.06 -3.73
CA ASN A 372 -0.40 -30.28 -3.07
C ASN A 372 -0.32 -30.32 -1.53
N GLU A 373 0.59 -31.12 -0.97
CA GLU A 373 0.76 -31.28 0.48
C GLU A 373 2.03 -30.59 0.96
N ARG A 374 3.19 -30.94 0.39
CA ARG A 374 4.50 -30.42 0.82
C ARG A 374 5.14 -29.53 -0.24
N GLY A 375 5.95 -28.59 0.21
CA GLY A 375 6.81 -27.75 -0.61
C GLY A 375 8.05 -27.31 0.16
N ALA A 376 8.92 -26.56 -0.51
CA ALA A 376 10.03 -25.88 0.13
C ALA A 376 10.16 -24.44 -0.39
N ILE A 377 10.65 -23.55 0.45
CA ILE A 377 10.96 -22.16 0.09
C ILE A 377 12.48 -22.06 0.04
N ALA A 378 13.00 -21.56 -1.07
CA ALA A 378 14.42 -21.28 -1.23
C ALA A 378 14.68 -19.79 -1.39
N ILE A 379 15.67 -19.28 -0.67
CA ILE A 379 16.24 -17.93 -0.82
C ILE A 379 17.67 -18.10 -1.33
N LEU A 380 17.96 -17.51 -2.47
CA LEU A 380 19.24 -17.56 -3.15
C LEU A 380 19.86 -16.16 -3.18
N LEU A 381 21.00 -16.03 -2.52
CA LEU A 381 21.88 -14.87 -2.53
C LEU A 381 23.00 -15.12 -3.54
N LYS A 382 23.19 -14.22 -4.49
CA LYS A 382 24.26 -14.29 -5.51
C LYS A 382 25.17 -13.08 -5.39
N GLU A 383 26.45 -13.29 -5.66
CA GLU A 383 27.43 -12.21 -5.77
C GLU A 383 27.03 -11.19 -6.87
N THR A 384 27.27 -9.92 -6.58
CA THR A 384 27.17 -8.82 -7.55
C THR A 384 28.57 -8.32 -7.90
N GLU A 385 28.77 -7.87 -9.13
CA GLU A 385 30.10 -7.44 -9.63
C GLU A 385 30.67 -6.20 -8.92
N SER A 386 29.88 -5.51 -8.08
CA SER A 386 30.28 -4.30 -7.35
C SER A 386 30.97 -4.57 -6.02
N GLN A 387 31.79 -5.62 -5.93
CA GLN A 387 32.76 -5.75 -4.84
C GLN A 387 33.92 -4.77 -5.09
N GLU A 388 33.68 -3.47 -4.89
CA GLU A 388 34.79 -2.56 -4.62
C GLU A 388 35.43 -3.01 -3.31
N LYS A 389 36.55 -3.73 -3.46
CA LYS A 389 37.54 -4.16 -2.45
C LYS A 389 37.25 -3.57 -1.07
N LEU A 390 36.41 -4.28 -0.30
CA LEU A 390 36.23 -4.03 1.13
C LEU A 390 37.61 -3.90 1.75
N ASN A 391 37.90 -2.74 2.33
CA ASN A 391 39.21 -2.43 2.93
C ASN A 391 39.58 -3.56 3.91
N LEU A 392 40.51 -4.43 3.50
CA LEU A 392 41.10 -5.46 4.33
C LEU A 392 41.98 -4.79 5.38
N THR A 393 41.39 -4.34 6.47
CA THR A 393 42.14 -4.11 7.71
C THR A 393 42.13 -5.41 8.50
N ASN A 394 43.19 -6.21 8.33
CA ASN A 394 43.62 -7.32 9.20
C ASN A 394 42.54 -8.33 9.64
N GLY A 395 42.46 -9.48 8.96
CA GLY A 395 41.67 -10.63 9.38
C GLY A 395 40.41 -10.84 8.53
N ARG A 396 39.93 -12.09 8.48
CA ARG A 396 38.90 -12.63 7.57
C ARG A 396 37.76 -11.64 7.32
N CYS A 397 37.58 -11.23 6.07
CA CYS A 397 36.44 -10.41 5.64
C CYS A 397 35.15 -11.25 5.70
N THR A 398 34.18 -10.79 6.48
CA THR A 398 32.85 -11.41 6.58
C THR A 398 31.74 -10.41 6.27
N ILE A 399 30.70 -10.90 5.60
CA ILE A 399 29.49 -10.16 5.27
C ILE A 399 28.37 -10.71 6.16
N LYS A 400 27.80 -9.85 7.01
CA LYS A 400 26.59 -10.20 7.76
C LYS A 400 25.35 -9.95 6.90
N VAL A 401 24.46 -10.93 6.87
CA VAL A 401 23.18 -10.87 6.14
C VAL A 401 22.06 -11.21 7.11
N ASN A 402 21.17 -10.25 7.34
CA ASN A 402 19.96 -10.43 8.12
C ASN A 402 18.78 -10.71 7.19
N ILE A 403 18.02 -11.75 7.48
CA ILE A 403 16.87 -12.19 6.71
C ILE A 403 15.66 -12.18 7.62
N PHE A 404 14.65 -11.41 7.23
CA PHE A 404 13.35 -11.32 7.89
C PHE A 404 12.27 -11.83 6.94
N GLN A 405 11.54 -12.86 7.35
CA GLN A 405 10.48 -13.48 6.56
C GLN A 405 9.24 -13.74 7.41
N ILE A 406 8.07 -13.44 6.85
CA ILE A 406 6.77 -13.79 7.42
C ILE A 406 6.13 -14.92 6.61
N PHE A 407 5.51 -15.86 7.30
CA PHE A 407 4.78 -16.98 6.74
C PHE A 407 3.31 -16.87 7.16
N PRO A 408 2.37 -16.81 6.21
CA PRO A 408 0.96 -16.94 6.52
C PRO A 408 0.67 -18.24 7.27
N TRP A 409 -0.39 -18.26 8.08
CA TRP A 409 -0.71 -19.41 8.92
C TRP A 409 -0.98 -20.72 8.14
N TYR A 410 -1.40 -20.62 6.88
CA TYR A 410 -1.60 -21.75 5.98
C TYR A 410 -0.29 -22.28 5.36
N VAL A 411 0.86 -21.73 5.71
CA VAL A 411 2.20 -22.22 5.31
C VAL A 411 2.91 -22.72 6.56
N LYS A 412 2.82 -24.02 6.82
CA LYS A 412 3.36 -24.65 8.03
C LYS A 412 4.83 -24.97 7.85
N VAL A 413 5.70 -24.06 8.27
CA VAL A 413 7.13 -24.16 8.07
C VAL A 413 7.79 -25.07 9.10
N TYR A 414 8.64 -25.99 8.63
CA TYR A 414 9.45 -26.87 9.47
C TYR A 414 10.86 -26.31 9.67
N TYR A 415 11.05 -25.45 10.68
CA TYR A 415 12.34 -24.81 10.95
C TYR A 415 13.51 -25.77 11.15
N HIS A 416 13.27 -26.99 11.62
CA HIS A 416 14.30 -28.03 11.77
C HIS A 416 14.82 -28.60 10.43
N THR A 417 14.14 -28.32 9.31
CA THR A 417 14.55 -28.74 7.96
C THR A 417 15.40 -27.69 7.25
N LEU A 418 15.80 -26.63 7.95
CA LEU A 418 16.65 -25.58 7.40
C LEU A 418 17.95 -26.19 6.85
N GLN A 419 18.23 -25.89 5.59
CA GLN A 419 19.48 -26.28 4.92
C GLN A 419 20.13 -25.04 4.34
N ILE A 420 21.40 -24.83 4.70
CA ILE A 420 22.21 -23.72 4.20
C ILE A 420 23.29 -24.30 3.27
N PHE A 421 23.33 -23.78 2.05
CA PHE A 421 24.33 -24.11 1.05
C PHE A 421 25.16 -22.87 0.77
N VAL A 422 26.49 -23.00 0.81
CA VAL A 422 27.42 -21.94 0.42
C VAL A 422 28.28 -22.50 -0.70
N ASP A 423 28.27 -21.84 -1.86
CA ASP A 423 28.94 -22.27 -3.08
C ASP A 423 28.64 -23.74 -3.43
N GLN A 424 27.34 -24.09 -3.37
CA GLN A 424 26.79 -25.43 -3.63
C GLN A 424 27.21 -26.52 -2.62
N GLN A 425 27.99 -26.18 -1.60
CA GLN A 425 28.34 -27.09 -0.51
C GLN A 425 27.40 -26.88 0.67
N LYS A 426 26.80 -27.97 1.17
CA LYS A 426 26.00 -27.92 2.39
C LYS A 426 26.92 -27.57 3.56
N LYS A 427 26.57 -26.52 4.29
CA LYS A 427 27.29 -26.08 5.48
C LYS A 427 26.53 -26.46 6.73
N THR A 428 27.29 -26.67 7.81
CA THR A 428 26.75 -26.91 9.15
C THR A 428 26.26 -25.58 9.74
N ASP A 429 25.12 -25.58 10.42
CA ASP A 429 24.49 -24.34 10.92
C ASP A 429 25.46 -23.51 11.78
N SER A 430 26.26 -24.14 12.64
CA SER A 430 27.21 -23.45 13.52
C SER A 430 28.32 -22.67 12.79
N GLU A 431 28.58 -22.97 11.51
CA GLU A 431 29.63 -22.29 10.74
C GLU A 431 29.15 -20.92 10.23
N VAL A 432 27.89 -20.84 9.78
CA VAL A 432 27.36 -19.68 9.03
C VAL A 432 26.23 -18.98 9.78
N LEU A 433 25.37 -19.73 10.48
CA LEU A 433 24.23 -19.19 11.21
C LEU A 433 24.67 -18.70 12.59
N LYS A 434 24.63 -17.38 12.82
CA LYS A 434 24.99 -16.77 14.10
C LYS A 434 23.82 -16.61 15.05
N LYS A 435 22.67 -16.24 14.51
CA LYS A 435 21.47 -15.97 15.29
C LYS A 435 20.25 -16.38 14.48
N ILE A 436 19.30 -17.04 15.14
CA ILE A 436 17.99 -17.35 14.58
C ILE A 436 16.94 -17.13 15.67
N ASN A 437 15.85 -16.48 15.30
CA ASN A 437 14.65 -16.33 16.11
C ASN A 437 13.46 -16.70 15.23
N VAL A 438 12.63 -17.62 15.72
CA VAL A 438 11.49 -18.15 14.96
C VAL A 438 10.25 -18.12 15.84
N SER A 439 9.13 -17.71 15.26
CA SER A 439 7.81 -17.88 15.87
C SER A 439 6.97 -18.74 14.91
N PRO A 440 6.67 -20.00 15.25
CA PRO A 440 5.86 -20.85 14.40
C PRO A 440 4.44 -20.31 14.20
N SER A 441 3.90 -20.55 13.00
CA SER A 441 2.49 -20.28 12.70
C SER A 441 1.57 -21.23 13.46
N THR A 442 0.43 -20.71 13.91
CA THR A 442 -0.66 -21.51 14.48
C THR A 442 -1.91 -21.35 13.62
N ASP A 443 -2.57 -22.46 13.29
CA ASP A 443 -3.73 -22.49 12.41
C ASP A 443 -4.79 -21.47 12.83
N LYS A 444 -5.06 -20.51 11.93
CA LYS A 444 -6.03 -19.42 12.11
C LYS A 444 -5.81 -18.51 13.33
N VAL A 445 -4.67 -18.62 14.01
CA VAL A 445 -4.37 -17.85 15.23
C VAL A 445 -3.21 -16.89 15.00
N SER A 446 -2.10 -17.34 14.43
CA SER A 446 -0.90 -16.49 14.29
C SER A 446 -0.14 -16.76 13.00
N SER A 447 0.45 -15.69 12.45
CA SER A 447 1.44 -15.81 11.38
C SER A 447 2.74 -16.43 11.92
N GLY A 448 3.46 -17.12 11.05
CA GLY A 448 4.82 -17.56 11.30
C GLY A 448 5.83 -16.46 10.97
N MET A 449 6.96 -16.42 11.67
CA MET A 449 8.03 -15.46 11.44
C MET A 449 9.39 -16.15 11.56
N MET A 450 10.36 -15.68 10.78
CA MET A 450 11.76 -16.06 10.88
C MET A 450 12.66 -14.84 10.76
N GLU A 451 13.53 -14.68 11.73
CA GLU A 451 14.63 -13.72 11.75
C GLU A 451 15.94 -14.51 11.86
N MET A 452 16.79 -14.44 10.84
CA MET A 452 18.07 -15.16 10.84
C MET A 452 19.23 -14.27 10.39
N MET A 453 20.39 -14.45 10.99
CA MET A 453 21.63 -13.72 10.69
C MET A 453 22.67 -14.73 10.22
N LEU A 454 23.06 -14.59 8.97
CA LEU A 454 24.14 -15.34 8.36
C LEU A 454 25.41 -14.51 8.36
N GLU A 455 26.54 -15.16 8.64
CA GLU A 455 27.86 -14.58 8.45
C GLU A 455 28.57 -15.35 7.33
N LEU A 456 28.68 -14.71 6.17
CA LEU A 456 29.25 -15.29 4.96
C LEU A 456 30.66 -14.73 4.73
N PRO A 457 31.58 -15.50 4.11
CA PRO A 457 32.86 -14.94 3.67
C PRO A 457 32.65 -13.95 2.52
N CYS A 458 33.48 -12.91 2.42
CA CYS A 458 33.34 -11.92 1.34
C CYS A 458 33.52 -12.51 -0.08
N GLU A 459 34.27 -13.60 -0.23
CA GLU A 459 34.51 -14.27 -1.52
C GLU A 459 33.38 -15.22 -1.95
N VAL A 460 32.23 -15.20 -1.25
CA VAL A 460 31.10 -16.08 -1.56
C VAL A 460 30.50 -15.74 -2.93
N LYS A 461 30.36 -16.74 -3.80
CA LYS A 461 29.70 -16.57 -5.11
C LYS A 461 28.20 -16.72 -4.99
N SER A 462 27.77 -17.67 -4.17
CA SER A 462 26.35 -17.92 -3.93
C SER A 462 26.09 -18.54 -2.56
N ALA A 463 25.01 -18.13 -1.92
CA ALA A 463 24.48 -18.79 -0.74
C ALA A 463 22.99 -19.09 -0.95
N ALA A 464 22.56 -20.33 -0.71
CA ALA A 464 21.18 -20.73 -0.82
C ALA A 464 20.68 -21.27 0.52
N ILE A 465 19.47 -20.88 0.88
CA ILE A 465 18.79 -21.30 2.11
C ILE A 465 17.52 -21.99 1.67
N SER A 466 17.30 -23.22 2.12
CA SER A 466 16.10 -23.99 1.82
C SER A 466 15.41 -24.41 3.10
N ILE A 467 14.08 -24.32 3.13
CA ILE A 467 13.26 -24.74 4.26
C ILE A 467 11.97 -25.40 3.77
N GLU A 468 11.61 -26.55 4.33
CA GLU A 468 10.41 -27.29 3.94
C GLU A 468 9.17 -26.77 4.69
N TYR A 469 8.01 -26.87 4.05
CA TYR A 469 6.73 -26.48 4.61
C TYR A 469 5.59 -27.37 4.10
N ASP A 470 4.54 -27.47 4.91
CA ASP A 470 3.28 -28.09 4.53
C ASP A 470 2.22 -27.03 4.22
N LYS A 471 1.37 -27.34 3.25
CA LYS A 471 0.24 -26.51 2.83
C LYS A 471 -0.96 -26.78 3.75
N GLY A 472 -1.49 -25.72 4.33
CA GLY A 472 -2.70 -25.77 5.15
C GLY A 472 -3.94 -26.04 4.30
N PHE A 473 -4.91 -26.75 4.89
CA PHE A 473 -6.24 -26.90 4.32
C PHE A 473 -7.11 -25.72 4.76
N LEU A 474 -7.62 -24.99 3.78
CA LEU A 474 -8.53 -23.88 4.00
C LEU A 474 -9.97 -24.36 3.93
N HIS A 475 -10.85 -23.67 4.65
CA HIS A 475 -12.29 -23.81 4.47
C HIS A 475 -12.75 -23.05 3.23
N ILE A 476 -13.92 -23.42 2.71
CA ILE A 476 -14.46 -22.85 1.46
C ILE A 476 -14.63 -21.32 1.51
N ASP A 477 -14.93 -20.78 2.70
CA ASP A 477 -15.12 -19.36 2.98
C ASP A 477 -13.80 -18.59 3.11
N GLU A 478 -12.67 -19.28 3.25
CA GLU A 478 -11.34 -18.69 3.37
C GLU A 478 -10.66 -18.52 2.00
N TYR A 479 -11.22 -19.11 0.94
CA TYR A 479 -10.70 -18.90 -0.41
C TYR A 479 -11.07 -17.52 -0.94
N PRO A 480 -10.13 -16.84 -1.61
CA PRO A 480 -10.47 -15.67 -2.40
C PRO A 480 -11.42 -16.03 -3.55
N PRO A 481 -12.10 -15.05 -4.17
CA PRO A 481 -13.01 -15.29 -5.30
C PRO A 481 -12.38 -16.09 -6.45
N ASP A 482 -11.07 -15.95 -6.68
CA ASP A 482 -10.29 -16.81 -7.56
C ASP A 482 -9.37 -17.73 -6.76
N ALA A 483 -9.90 -18.91 -6.44
CA ALA A 483 -9.18 -19.94 -5.68
C ALA A 483 -8.02 -20.57 -6.48
N ASN A 484 -8.06 -20.53 -7.82
CA ASN A 484 -7.08 -21.21 -8.66
C ASN A 484 -5.78 -20.40 -8.83
N GLN A 485 -5.81 -19.09 -8.57
CA GLN A 485 -4.61 -18.25 -8.58
C GLN A 485 -3.56 -18.72 -7.56
N GLY A 486 -4.00 -19.19 -6.39
CA GLY A 486 -3.13 -19.47 -5.25
C GLY A 486 -3.04 -18.30 -4.26
N PHE A 487 -2.13 -18.44 -3.29
CA PHE A 487 -1.99 -17.53 -2.16
C PHE A 487 -0.60 -16.92 -2.10
N ASP A 488 -0.54 -15.61 -1.83
CA ASP A 488 0.71 -14.86 -1.80
C ASP A 488 1.39 -14.92 -0.43
N ILE A 489 2.66 -15.32 -0.40
CA ILE A 489 3.54 -15.13 0.74
C ILE A 489 4.28 -13.80 0.58
N PRO A 490 4.24 -12.90 1.58
CA PRO A 490 4.95 -11.63 1.55
C PRO A 490 6.46 -11.77 1.25
N SER A 491 7.03 -10.75 0.62
CA SER A 491 8.47 -10.64 0.34
C SER A 491 9.33 -10.79 1.60
N ALA A 492 10.46 -11.48 1.49
CA ALA A 492 11.52 -11.45 2.50
C ALA A 492 12.27 -10.12 2.44
N LEU A 493 12.61 -9.56 3.59
CA LEU A 493 13.53 -8.44 3.72
C LEU A 493 14.95 -8.98 3.98
N ILE A 494 15.89 -8.58 3.14
CA ILE A 494 17.31 -8.88 3.27
C ILE A 494 18.04 -7.58 3.60
N SER A 495 18.74 -7.54 4.72
CA SER A 495 19.51 -6.36 5.14
C SER A 495 20.97 -6.69 5.43
N PHE A 496 21.84 -5.74 5.11
CA PHE A 496 23.28 -5.83 5.30
C PHE A 496 23.71 -4.81 6.36
N PRO A 497 23.72 -5.17 7.65
CA PRO A 497 23.90 -4.22 8.75
C PRO A 497 25.28 -3.55 8.76
N ASP A 498 26.32 -4.23 8.28
CA ASP A 498 27.69 -3.69 8.24
C ASP A 498 27.94 -2.78 7.01
N HIS A 499 26.96 -2.69 6.10
CA HIS A 499 27.04 -1.91 4.88
C HIS A 499 26.08 -0.72 4.95
N HIS A 500 26.64 0.48 4.89
CA HIS A 500 25.87 1.71 4.98
C HIS A 500 25.86 2.46 3.66
N ALA A 501 24.68 2.73 3.13
CA ALA A 501 24.47 3.64 2.02
C ALA A 501 24.33 5.07 2.54
N SER A 502 25.14 5.97 1.99
CA SER A 502 25.10 7.42 2.22
C SER A 502 25.68 8.13 1.01
N LEU A 503 25.11 9.27 0.62
CA LEU A 503 25.65 10.17 -0.39
C LEU A 503 26.26 11.37 0.33
N ASP A 504 27.58 11.56 0.19
CA ASP A 504 28.29 12.70 0.78
C ASP A 504 28.75 13.66 -0.31
N PHE A 505 28.18 14.86 -0.30
CA PHE A 505 28.54 15.93 -1.22
C PHE A 505 29.59 16.82 -0.53
N LYS A 506 30.66 17.18 -1.27
CA LYS A 506 31.86 17.85 -0.71
C LYS A 506 31.61 19.24 -0.09
N GLU A 507 30.46 19.87 -0.34
CA GLU A 507 30.14 21.21 0.17
C GLU A 507 29.10 21.15 1.29
N GLU A 508 29.31 21.99 2.32
CA GLU A 508 28.34 22.15 3.40
C GLU A 508 27.04 22.71 2.86
N LEU A 509 26.02 21.88 3.00
CA LEU A 509 24.75 22.06 2.35
C LEU A 509 23.87 23.02 3.14
N GLY A 510 23.14 23.88 2.43
CA GLY A 510 21.96 24.54 3.00
C GLY A 510 20.92 23.52 3.47
N ASN A 511 20.04 23.93 4.38
CA ASN A 511 19.04 23.11 5.09
C ASN A 511 17.96 22.48 4.17
N SER A 512 18.31 21.64 3.20
CA SER A 512 17.33 20.88 2.42
C SER A 512 17.08 19.49 3.05
N PRO A 513 15.84 19.17 3.48
CA PRO A 513 15.55 17.92 4.18
C PRO A 513 15.91 16.64 3.42
N LEU A 514 15.67 16.61 2.10
CA LEU A 514 15.99 15.43 1.27
C LEU A 514 17.49 15.09 1.30
N LEU A 515 18.35 16.09 1.16
CA LEU A 515 19.79 15.86 1.10
C LEU A 515 20.40 15.56 2.49
N SER A 516 19.82 16.08 3.58
CA SER A 516 20.20 15.62 4.92
C SER A 516 19.93 14.13 5.10
N LYS A 517 18.82 13.61 4.55
CA LYS A 517 18.51 12.17 4.60
C LYS A 517 19.48 11.34 3.77
N PHE A 518 19.95 11.85 2.64
CA PHE A 518 20.95 11.13 1.86
C PHE A 518 22.32 11.07 2.54
N LYS A 519 22.64 12.04 3.39
CA LYS A 519 23.86 12.03 4.20
C LYS A 519 23.78 11.08 5.40
N GLU A 520 22.57 10.79 5.89
CA GLU A 520 22.36 9.81 6.96
C GLU A 520 22.78 8.40 6.50
N LYS A 521 23.55 7.71 7.34
CA LYS A 521 23.99 6.34 7.07
C LYS A 521 22.81 5.38 7.27
N SER A 522 22.28 4.87 6.17
CA SER A 522 21.20 3.85 6.20
C SER A 522 21.79 2.46 5.92
N SER A 523 21.29 1.42 6.60
CA SER A 523 21.70 0.05 6.26
C SER A 523 21.14 -0.34 4.89
N VAL A 524 21.92 -1.06 4.11
CA VAL A 524 21.49 -1.54 2.79
C VAL A 524 20.39 -2.58 2.95
N ARG A 525 19.29 -2.40 2.23
CA ARG A 525 18.09 -3.27 2.30
C ARG A 525 17.63 -3.64 0.90
N SER A 526 17.13 -4.86 0.76
CA SER A 526 16.51 -5.35 -0.47
C SER A 526 15.31 -6.25 -0.15
N TYR A 527 14.28 -6.16 -0.97
CA TYR A 527 13.09 -7.01 -0.88
C TYR A 527 13.13 -8.09 -1.96
N THR A 528 12.86 -9.33 -1.56
CA THR A 528 12.73 -10.47 -2.48
C THR A 528 11.34 -10.51 -3.13
N GLU A 529 11.12 -11.47 -4.02
CA GLU A 529 9.85 -11.74 -4.66
C GLU A 529 8.75 -12.15 -3.66
N VAL A 530 7.52 -11.74 -3.98
CA VAL A 530 6.30 -12.35 -3.43
C VAL A 530 6.17 -13.74 -4.05
N LEU A 531 5.92 -14.76 -3.22
CA LEU A 531 5.75 -16.13 -3.71
C LEU A 531 4.27 -16.49 -3.80
N LEU A 532 3.88 -17.10 -4.92
CA LEU A 532 2.53 -17.60 -5.13
C LEU A 532 2.47 -19.10 -4.83
N VAL A 533 1.85 -19.46 -3.71
CA VAL A 533 1.68 -20.85 -3.28
C VAL A 533 0.32 -21.39 -3.75
N PRO A 534 0.30 -22.42 -4.61
CA PRO A 534 -0.95 -23.09 -4.96
C PRO A 534 -1.39 -23.99 -3.79
N LEU A 535 -2.54 -23.70 -3.21
CA LEU A 535 -3.21 -24.55 -2.22
C LEU A 535 -4.20 -25.48 -2.90
N THR A 536 -4.58 -26.56 -2.21
CA THR A 536 -5.59 -27.51 -2.69
C THR A 536 -6.94 -26.83 -2.83
N THR A 537 -7.47 -26.64 -4.03
CA THR A 537 -8.80 -26.07 -4.19
C THR A 537 -9.87 -27.14 -3.92
N PRO A 538 -10.86 -26.88 -3.04
CA PRO A 538 -11.96 -27.80 -2.83
C PRO A 538 -12.91 -27.79 -4.04
N ASP A 539 -13.75 -28.82 -4.16
CA ASP A 539 -14.82 -28.83 -5.16
C ASP A 539 -15.93 -27.83 -4.79
N PHE A 540 -15.93 -26.67 -5.47
CA PHE A 540 -16.93 -25.62 -5.28
C PHE A 540 -18.32 -25.98 -5.85
N SER A 541 -18.44 -27.05 -6.65
CA SER A 541 -19.69 -27.39 -7.34
C SER A 541 -20.78 -27.90 -6.39
N MET A 542 -20.41 -28.68 -5.38
CA MET A 542 -21.34 -29.24 -4.39
C MET A 542 -22.07 -28.11 -3.62
N PRO A 543 -21.37 -27.15 -2.98
CA PRO A 543 -22.01 -26.04 -2.29
C PRO A 543 -22.82 -25.15 -3.24
N TYR A 544 -22.33 -24.91 -4.46
CA TYR A 544 -23.06 -24.14 -5.46
C TYR A 544 -24.41 -24.79 -5.83
N ASN A 545 -24.44 -26.12 -6.02
CA ASN A 545 -25.65 -26.86 -6.31
C ASN A 545 -26.66 -26.77 -5.14
N VAL A 546 -26.18 -26.89 -3.90
CA VAL A 546 -27.02 -26.76 -2.70
C VAL A 546 -27.58 -25.34 -2.56
N ILE A 547 -26.77 -24.31 -2.76
CA ILE A 547 -27.21 -22.91 -2.73
C ILE A 547 -28.27 -22.68 -3.82
N THR A 548 -28.03 -23.17 -5.04
CA THR A 548 -28.98 -23.00 -6.15
C THR A 548 -30.33 -23.66 -5.85
N ILE A 549 -30.34 -24.89 -5.31
CA ILE A 549 -31.57 -25.60 -4.93
C ILE A 549 -32.29 -24.86 -3.81
N THR A 550 -31.58 -24.48 -2.74
CA THR A 550 -32.18 -23.79 -1.59
C THR A 550 -32.73 -22.41 -1.97
N CYS A 551 -31.99 -21.60 -2.73
CA CYS A 551 -32.47 -20.33 -3.27
C CYS A 551 -33.70 -20.52 -4.16
N THR A 552 -33.75 -21.57 -4.98
CA THR A 552 -34.92 -21.89 -5.81
C THR A 552 -36.14 -22.23 -4.95
N ILE A 553 -35.97 -23.04 -3.90
CA ILE A 553 -37.04 -23.37 -2.95
C ILE A 553 -37.53 -22.11 -2.24
N PHE A 554 -36.63 -21.26 -1.74
CA PHE A 554 -36.98 -20.00 -1.09
C PHE A 554 -37.70 -19.05 -2.05
N ALA A 555 -37.24 -18.93 -3.29
CA ALA A 555 -37.88 -18.10 -4.31
C ALA A 555 -39.31 -18.59 -4.60
N LEU A 556 -39.52 -19.90 -4.71
CA LEU A 556 -40.86 -20.48 -4.89
C LEU A 556 -41.73 -20.29 -3.65
N TYR A 557 -41.18 -20.49 -2.45
CA TYR A 557 -41.90 -20.29 -1.20
C TYR A 557 -42.35 -18.84 -1.03
N PHE A 558 -41.41 -17.88 -1.04
CA PHE A 558 -41.73 -16.46 -0.89
C PHE A 558 -42.53 -15.94 -2.07
N GLY A 559 -42.25 -16.39 -3.29
CA GLY A 559 -43.06 -16.07 -4.47
C GLY A 559 -44.51 -16.52 -4.29
N SER A 560 -44.75 -17.75 -3.84
CA SER A 560 -46.09 -18.26 -3.57
C SER A 560 -46.79 -17.53 -2.42
N LEU A 561 -46.07 -17.25 -1.33
CA LEU A 561 -46.58 -16.55 -0.15
C LEU A 561 -46.98 -15.11 -0.52
N LEU A 562 -46.12 -14.37 -1.20
CA LEU A 562 -46.41 -13.03 -1.69
C LEU A 562 -47.57 -13.05 -2.68
N ASN A 563 -47.67 -14.07 -3.54
CA ASN A 563 -48.79 -14.18 -4.46
C ASN A 563 -50.12 -14.43 -3.73
N VAL A 564 -50.11 -15.22 -2.64
CA VAL A 564 -51.30 -15.43 -1.78
C VAL A 564 -51.67 -14.15 -1.03
N ILE A 565 -50.70 -13.44 -0.46
CA ILE A 565 -50.95 -12.18 0.28
C ILE A 565 -51.44 -11.07 -0.66
N ARG A 566 -50.87 -10.99 -1.88
CA ARG A 566 -51.21 -9.97 -2.87
C ARG A 566 -52.49 -10.29 -3.65
N ARG A 567 -52.94 -11.54 -3.64
CA ARG A 567 -54.26 -11.94 -4.15
C ARG A 567 -55.34 -11.30 -3.29
N ARG A 568 -55.87 -10.16 -3.76
CA ARG A 568 -57.11 -9.59 -3.22
C ARG A 568 -58.24 -10.58 -3.50
N ILE A 569 -58.76 -11.18 -2.44
CA ILE A 569 -59.88 -12.14 -2.43
C ILE A 569 -61.08 -11.65 -3.29
N GLY A 570 -61.30 -10.34 -3.38
CA GLY A 570 -62.36 -9.74 -4.21
C GLY A 570 -62.16 -9.77 -5.73
N GLU A 571 -60.92 -9.86 -6.24
CA GLU A 571 -60.67 -9.94 -7.70
C GLU A 571 -60.88 -11.36 -8.24
N GLU A 572 -60.52 -12.38 -7.45
CA GLU A 572 -60.75 -13.78 -7.80
C GLU A 572 -62.24 -14.15 -7.73
N GLU A 573 -63.01 -13.58 -6.78
CA GLU A 573 -64.48 -13.70 -6.78
C GLU A 573 -65.11 -13.05 -8.02
N ARG A 574 -64.60 -11.91 -8.50
CA ARG A 574 -65.09 -11.28 -9.74
C ARG A 574 -64.74 -12.11 -10.96
N PHE A 575 -63.53 -12.67 -11.02
CA PHE A 575 -63.11 -13.56 -12.10
C PHE A 575 -63.91 -14.87 -12.12
N LEU A 576 -64.10 -15.52 -10.96
CA LEU A 576 -64.91 -16.73 -10.83
C LEU A 576 -66.40 -16.47 -11.07
N LYS A 577 -66.96 -15.33 -10.63
CA LYS A 577 -68.33 -14.91 -11.00
C LYS A 577 -68.46 -14.67 -12.50
N SER A 578 -67.46 -14.07 -13.15
CA SER A 578 -67.45 -13.88 -14.61
C SER A 578 -67.38 -15.21 -15.37
N GLN A 579 -66.66 -16.20 -14.84
CA GLN A 579 -66.49 -17.53 -15.46
C GLN A 579 -67.70 -18.45 -15.19
N ALA A 580 -68.31 -18.36 -14.01
CA ALA A 580 -69.56 -19.05 -13.65
C ALA A 580 -70.77 -18.48 -14.40
N GLY A 581 -70.80 -17.16 -14.64
CA GLY A 581 -71.79 -16.50 -15.49
C GLY A 581 -71.71 -16.96 -16.95
N LYS A 582 -70.48 -17.14 -17.48
CA LYS A 582 -70.26 -17.66 -18.85
C LYS A 582 -70.59 -19.16 -19.02
N LYS A 583 -70.37 -20.00 -18.00
CA LYS A 583 -70.64 -21.45 -18.08
C LYS A 583 -72.10 -21.86 -17.80
N LYS A 584 -72.89 -21.07 -17.06
CA LYS A 584 -74.30 -21.40 -16.75
C LYS A 584 -75.30 -21.08 -17.89
N GLY A 585 -74.94 -20.27 -18.88
CA GLY A 585 -75.81 -19.91 -20.02
C GLY A 585 -75.81 -20.94 -21.16
N GLY A 586 -74.64 -21.43 -21.58
CA GLY A 586 -74.53 -22.27 -22.79
C GLY A 586 -75.02 -23.71 -22.63
N LEU A 587 -74.75 -24.35 -21.49
CA LEU A 587 -75.09 -25.77 -21.29
C LEU A 587 -76.58 -26.00 -20.98
N LYS A 588 -77.21 -25.09 -20.22
CA LYS A 588 -78.65 -25.19 -19.89
C LYS A 588 -79.56 -24.88 -21.09
N GLN A 589 -79.16 -23.98 -21.99
CA GLN A 589 -79.88 -23.73 -23.25
C GLN A 589 -79.76 -24.87 -24.27
N LEU A 590 -78.63 -25.58 -24.29
CA LEU A 590 -78.44 -26.76 -25.15
C LEU A 590 -79.24 -27.98 -24.65
N LEU A 591 -79.24 -28.22 -23.32
CA LEU A 591 -80.01 -29.30 -22.71
C LEU A 591 -81.52 -29.05 -22.75
N SER A 592 -82.00 -27.80 -22.57
CA SER A 592 -83.43 -27.48 -22.71
C SER A 592 -83.91 -27.59 -24.16
N ARG A 593 -83.09 -27.23 -25.15
CA ARG A 593 -83.38 -27.44 -26.58
C ARG A 593 -83.40 -28.92 -26.97
N PHE A 594 -82.56 -29.76 -26.36
CA PHE A 594 -82.57 -31.21 -26.60
C PHE A 594 -83.79 -31.90 -25.95
N ILE A 595 -84.16 -31.52 -24.72
CA ILE A 595 -85.31 -32.09 -24.02
C ILE A 595 -86.65 -31.63 -24.64
N ALA A 596 -86.73 -30.39 -25.11
CA ALA A 596 -87.90 -29.90 -25.86
C ALA A 596 -88.06 -30.58 -27.23
N LYS A 597 -86.97 -31.01 -27.86
CA LYS A 597 -86.97 -31.73 -29.14
C LYS A 597 -87.30 -33.22 -29.02
N ILE A 598 -87.19 -33.78 -27.81
CA ILE A 598 -87.55 -35.19 -27.50
C ILE A 598 -88.99 -35.32 -26.96
N ARG A 599 -89.58 -34.26 -26.38
CA ARG A 599 -90.88 -34.37 -25.66
C ARG A 599 -92.08 -33.63 -26.25
N GLY A 600 -91.95 -32.88 -27.35
CA GLY A 600 -93.09 -32.44 -28.16
C GLY A 600 -94.16 -31.56 -27.48
N ARG A 601 -93.91 -30.93 -26.33
CA ARG A 601 -94.74 -29.85 -25.73
C ARG A 601 -93.87 -28.88 -24.91
N PRO A 602 -94.27 -27.59 -24.78
CA PRO A 602 -93.47 -26.57 -24.11
C PRO A 602 -93.52 -26.67 -22.58
N ILE A 603 -92.47 -26.11 -21.99
CA ILE A 603 -92.12 -26.03 -20.56
C ILE A 603 -93.06 -25.08 -19.84
N GLU A 604 -93.38 -25.40 -18.58
CA GLU A 604 -93.90 -24.43 -17.61
C GLU A 604 -92.86 -24.28 -16.48
N GLU A 605 -92.39 -23.05 -16.31
CA GLU A 605 -91.56 -22.61 -15.20
C GLU A 605 -92.47 -22.22 -14.04
N SER A 606 -92.13 -22.66 -12.83
CA SER A 606 -92.55 -21.96 -11.63
C SER A 606 -91.34 -21.72 -10.73
N SER A 607 -91.04 -20.44 -10.60
CA SER A 607 -90.11 -19.85 -9.65
C SER A 607 -90.53 -20.10 -8.20
N SER A 608 -89.57 -20.40 -7.34
CA SER A 608 -89.49 -19.72 -6.04
C SER A 608 -88.10 -19.88 -5.45
N SER A 609 -87.48 -18.73 -5.22
CA SER A 609 -86.29 -18.53 -4.40
C SER A 609 -86.48 -19.01 -2.97
N SER A 610 -85.48 -19.70 -2.44
CA SER A 610 -85.13 -19.60 -1.02
C SER A 610 -83.62 -19.71 -0.88
N GLU A 611 -83.04 -18.69 -0.24
CA GLU A 611 -81.63 -18.62 0.14
C GLU A 611 -81.20 -19.84 0.94
N LEU A 612 -79.94 -20.26 0.76
CA LEU A 612 -79.26 -21.14 1.70
C LEU A 612 -77.88 -20.56 1.97
N GLN A 613 -77.70 -20.20 3.23
CA GLN A 613 -76.52 -19.61 3.82
C GLN A 613 -75.29 -20.52 3.72
N SER A 614 -74.17 -19.81 3.65
CA SER A 614 -72.78 -20.20 3.82
C SER A 614 -72.50 -21.47 4.63
N SER A 615 -71.65 -22.33 4.07
CA SER A 615 -70.63 -23.00 4.86
C SER A 615 -69.39 -23.36 4.04
N VAL A 616 -68.26 -23.34 4.76
CA VAL A 616 -67.03 -24.14 4.56
C VAL A 616 -65.86 -23.50 3.81
N LEU A 617 -65.00 -22.88 4.63
CA LEU A 617 -63.53 -22.90 4.52
C LEU A 617 -63.07 -24.28 4.01
N SER A 618 -62.56 -24.37 2.78
CA SER A 618 -62.32 -25.68 2.14
C SER A 618 -61.32 -26.53 2.95
N SER A 619 -61.69 -27.78 3.27
CA SER A 619 -60.86 -28.68 4.09
C SER A 619 -59.48 -28.96 3.47
N LYS A 620 -59.35 -28.80 2.14
CA LYS A 620 -58.09 -28.90 1.40
C LYS A 620 -57.09 -27.79 1.76
N LEU A 621 -57.56 -26.61 2.16
CA LEU A 621 -56.70 -25.51 2.56
C LEU A 621 -56.10 -25.76 3.96
N ILE A 622 -56.93 -26.24 4.89
CA ILE A 622 -56.51 -26.60 6.25
C ILE A 622 -55.49 -27.75 6.19
N PHE A 623 -55.72 -28.75 5.35
CA PHE A 623 -54.80 -29.88 5.19
C PHE A 623 -53.42 -29.43 4.67
N LYS A 624 -53.37 -28.50 3.72
CA LYS A 624 -52.10 -27.94 3.22
C LYS A 624 -51.36 -27.14 4.29
N ILE A 625 -52.08 -26.35 5.10
CA ILE A 625 -51.49 -25.58 6.19
C ILE A 625 -50.90 -26.51 7.25
N ILE A 626 -51.62 -27.57 7.64
CA ILE A 626 -51.14 -28.57 8.60
C ILE A 626 -49.91 -29.31 8.07
N LEU A 627 -49.88 -29.66 6.78
CA LEU A 627 -48.75 -30.37 6.18
C LEU A 627 -47.49 -29.50 6.13
N VAL A 628 -47.64 -28.20 5.82
CA VAL A 628 -46.53 -27.24 5.83
C VAL A 628 -46.05 -26.95 7.26
N ALA A 629 -46.97 -26.79 8.21
CA ALA A 629 -46.63 -26.61 9.62
C ALA A 629 -45.91 -27.85 10.20
N GLY A 630 -46.34 -29.05 9.83
CA GLY A 630 -45.69 -30.31 10.22
C GLY A 630 -44.29 -30.45 9.63
N ALA A 631 -44.10 -30.07 8.36
CA ALA A 631 -42.77 -30.06 7.74
C ALA A 631 -41.83 -29.04 8.38
N ALA A 632 -42.35 -27.86 8.75
CA ALA A 632 -41.58 -26.83 9.46
C ALA A 632 -41.18 -27.26 10.88
N ALA A 633 -42.09 -27.90 11.62
CA ALA A 633 -41.81 -28.43 12.95
C ALA A 633 -40.79 -29.59 12.90
N ALA A 634 -40.91 -30.48 11.91
CA ALA A 634 -39.94 -31.55 11.69
C ALA A 634 -38.55 -30.98 11.34
N TRP A 635 -38.50 -29.97 10.46
CA TRP A 635 -37.24 -29.29 10.12
C TRP A 635 -36.59 -28.62 11.33
N GLN A 636 -37.40 -27.96 12.18
CA GLN A 636 -36.91 -27.35 13.40
C GLN A 636 -36.36 -28.38 14.40
N TYR A 637 -37.05 -29.52 14.56
CA TYR A 637 -36.62 -30.62 15.41
C TYR A 637 -35.29 -31.24 14.95
N PHE A 638 -35.12 -31.47 13.64
CA PHE A 638 -33.87 -32.00 13.09
C PHE A 638 -32.73 -30.95 13.02
N SER A 639 -33.05 -29.66 13.06
CA SER A 639 -32.05 -28.58 13.06
C SER A 639 -31.49 -28.28 14.45
N THR A 640 -32.15 -28.71 15.52
CA THR A 640 -31.72 -28.43 16.91
C THR A 640 -30.89 -29.54 17.57
N ASP A 641 -30.70 -30.68 16.91
CA ASP A 641 -29.93 -31.83 17.43
C ASP A 641 -28.49 -31.91 16.89
N LYS A 642 -27.82 -30.75 16.70
CA LYS A 642 -26.37 -30.67 16.48
C LYS A 642 -25.70 -29.63 17.34
#